data_AF-A0A4T0TF24-F1
#
_entry.id   AF-A0A4T0TF24-F1
#
_cell.length_a   1.000
_cell.length_b   1.000
_cell.length_c   1.000
_cell.angle_alpha   90.00
_cell.angle_beta   90.00
_cell.angle_gamma   90.00
#
_symmetry.space_group_name_H-M   'P 1'
#
loop_
_entity.id
_entity.type
_entity.pdbx_description
1 polymer ?
#
loop_
_entity_poly.entity_id
_entity_poly.type
_entity_poly.pdbx_seq_one_letter_code
_entity_poly.pdbx_strand_id
1 'polypeptide(L)'
;MLLAPPDTSNPHEQSYGTAYKEIVNTSRKRQSSANAVVILASPDVDALCGVRILVDMLKIDGILHNVRVVNGYKELETIRSEIVEDPELHSVIILGFGSLLTLSAQFSLHSGVTIHLIDSSRPWNLANAFGGFGGVEGDEAKVLVWDDAYYDAKEMEDLRKSWEALEYDPEDSEEDSDDSEDSLDDESDDADEDDQQSDEDGNPPAKRAKLNPKKARKKMKQERHLHRSKMSKYYSNGTSHGMSVSCVMYILTVELERAVNDLVWYAILGLTYQYTSAQISRSQYDDRYVLLKDEVSRLNPPTIGETKTNPDDYSISVKEELRFPLLRHWSLYDSMIHSEYIASKLGIWKEGGKKRLHGFLAEMGLPLVQAQQSFAHMDTDLKRALPLKVENTAPRHQLVDLSYPSFVRSFGLRSLPLAAADAVEAINALLQAATGISIYVDDGQGGGEMFSNVRLWEITSLFGNTIDNKENKRNLTFFGQMEEGDEDIAALIKKRNDERSWERNFWIAYDALNNNVSRLRASIPLCISLHRAILRTGASLIEQKVIKNLSLFRLAILKEGPDLALFCNPAPLSRLAKWLIEALRDRIVSKTKGKVVDLKTGSQKRLKDLPFIVACLNEKTGTYLVAGVTGSTLFDDARKNKLGTIFYESAEATRARSKHDWFDTAIVEIHGDDFQGFIEGVQAGLAENNY
;
A
#
# COMPACT_ATOMS: atom_id res chain seq x y z
N MET A 1 20.66 -9.79 -3.80
CA MET A 1 20.43 -11.24 -3.55
C MET A 1 19.06 -11.43 -2.90
N LEU A 2 18.28 -12.40 -3.38
CA LEU A 2 16.99 -12.79 -2.79
C LEU A 2 17.22 -13.73 -1.60
N LEU A 3 16.56 -13.46 -0.49
CA LEU A 3 16.55 -14.29 0.71
C LEU A 3 15.20 -15.02 0.77
N ALA A 4 15.23 -16.33 0.58
CA ALA A 4 14.03 -17.16 0.51
C ALA A 4 13.26 -17.17 1.85
N PRO A 5 11.93 -17.41 1.81
CA PRO A 5 11.18 -17.64 3.02
C PRO A 5 11.67 -18.92 3.74
N PRO A 6 11.45 -19.04 5.06
CA PRO A 6 11.97 -20.18 5.81
C PRO A 6 11.37 -21.49 5.33
N ASP A 7 12.22 -22.42 4.89
CA ASP A 7 11.81 -23.78 4.53
C ASP A 7 12.27 -24.78 5.60
N THR A 8 11.30 -25.44 6.23
CA THR A 8 11.55 -26.53 7.18
C THR A 8 12.28 -27.73 6.58
N SER A 9 12.24 -27.89 5.25
CA SER A 9 12.88 -28.99 4.52
C SER A 9 14.38 -28.78 4.29
N ASN A 10 14.86 -27.52 4.28
CA ASN A 10 16.25 -27.17 4.04
C ASN A 10 16.80 -26.17 5.08
N PRO A 11 17.13 -26.62 6.31
CA PRO A 11 17.56 -25.74 7.40
C PRO A 11 18.95 -25.12 7.22
N HIS A 12 19.69 -25.50 6.18
CA HIS A 12 21.02 -24.95 5.87
C HIS A 12 20.98 -23.77 4.89
N GLU A 13 19.82 -23.47 4.32
CA GLU A 13 19.64 -22.34 3.42
C GLU A 13 19.62 -21.01 4.19
N GLN A 14 20.13 -19.94 3.58
CA GLN A 14 20.01 -18.61 4.17
C GLN A 14 18.53 -18.22 4.22
N SER A 15 18.03 -18.03 5.44
CA SER A 15 16.65 -17.62 5.75
C SER A 15 16.62 -16.26 6.46
N TYR A 16 15.41 -15.78 6.74
CA TYR A 16 15.17 -14.58 7.55
C TYR A 16 15.88 -14.65 8.92
N GLY A 17 15.78 -15.79 9.60
CA GLY A 17 16.41 -16.01 10.90
C GLY A 17 17.93 -15.96 10.85
N THR A 18 18.56 -16.45 9.77
CA THR A 18 20.02 -16.33 9.58
C THR A 18 20.45 -14.88 9.39
N ALA A 19 19.72 -14.12 8.57
CA ALA A 19 19.99 -12.69 8.34
C ALA A 19 19.82 -11.86 9.62
N TYR A 20 18.78 -12.13 10.42
CA TYR A 20 18.59 -11.47 11.71
C TYR A 20 19.72 -11.79 12.70
N LYS A 21 20.14 -13.06 12.79
CA LYS A 21 21.28 -13.48 13.62
C LYS A 21 22.58 -12.81 13.18
N GLU A 22 22.78 -12.56 11.88
CA GLU A 22 23.92 -11.82 11.35
C GLU A 22 23.94 -10.38 11.86
N ILE A 23 22.80 -9.67 11.84
CA ILE A 23 22.68 -8.31 12.39
C ILE A 23 23.07 -8.29 13.88
N VAL A 24 22.51 -9.21 14.67
CA VAL A 24 22.78 -9.34 16.11
C VAL A 24 24.25 -9.66 16.38
N ASN A 25 24.82 -10.62 15.64
CA ASN A 25 26.21 -11.04 15.82
C ASN A 25 27.20 -9.93 15.44
N THR A 26 26.95 -9.21 14.36
CA THR A 26 27.79 -8.08 13.92
C THR A 26 27.75 -6.95 14.94
N SER A 27 26.55 -6.62 15.45
CA SER A 27 26.36 -5.59 16.48
C SER A 27 27.00 -5.95 17.82
N ARG A 28 27.12 -7.25 18.16
CA ARG A 28 27.80 -7.71 19.38
C ARG A 28 29.32 -7.79 19.25
N LYS A 29 29.83 -8.01 18.04
CA LYS A 29 31.28 -8.10 17.77
C LYS A 29 31.94 -6.72 17.64
N ARG A 30 31.23 -5.77 17.06
CA ARG A 30 31.69 -4.38 16.90
C ARG A 30 31.17 -3.53 18.05
N GLN A 31 31.88 -2.47 18.42
CA GLN A 31 31.39 -1.51 19.42
C GLN A 31 30.19 -0.77 18.79
N SER A 32 28.97 -1.22 19.12
CA SER A 32 27.75 -0.76 18.46
C SER A 32 27.20 0.50 19.14
N SER A 33 27.08 1.57 18.38
CA SER A 33 26.25 2.73 18.72
C SER A 33 24.82 2.55 18.18
N ALA A 34 23.93 3.48 18.53
CA ALA A 34 22.57 3.48 17.98
C ALA A 34 22.53 3.65 16.44
N ASN A 35 23.55 4.23 15.82
CA ASN A 35 23.62 4.39 14.38
C ASN A 35 24.21 3.17 13.65
N ALA A 36 24.67 2.15 14.37
CA ALA A 36 25.18 0.92 13.76
C ALA A 36 24.09 0.15 13.00
N VAL A 37 22.85 0.19 13.51
CA VAL A 37 21.67 -0.41 12.90
C VAL A 37 20.63 0.68 12.66
N VAL A 38 20.45 1.07 11.40
CA VAL A 38 19.48 2.09 11.01
C VAL A 38 18.29 1.45 10.30
N ILE A 39 17.09 1.72 10.81
CA ILE A 39 15.82 1.27 10.24
C ILE A 39 15.18 2.46 9.52
N LEU A 40 14.97 2.33 8.21
CA LEU A 40 14.27 3.31 7.38
C LEU A 40 12.87 2.79 7.10
N ALA A 41 11.83 3.52 7.47
CA ALA A 41 10.44 3.08 7.32
C ALA A 41 9.57 4.12 6.61
N SER A 42 8.69 3.67 5.71
CA SER A 42 7.65 4.52 5.13
C SER A 42 6.54 4.81 6.16
N PRO A 43 5.84 5.96 6.06
CA PRO A 43 4.79 6.35 7.00
C PRO A 43 3.43 5.71 6.65
N ASP A 44 3.40 4.38 6.49
CA ASP A 44 2.17 3.61 6.29
C ASP A 44 1.89 2.66 7.47
N VAL A 45 0.69 2.09 7.51
CA VAL A 45 0.28 1.21 8.63
C VAL A 45 1.10 -0.09 8.63
N ASP A 46 1.42 -0.62 7.46
CA ASP A 46 2.13 -1.90 7.30
C ASP A 46 3.59 -1.81 7.76
N ALA A 47 4.35 -0.85 7.25
CA ALA A 47 5.73 -0.61 7.68
C ALA A 47 5.77 -0.22 9.15
N LEU A 48 4.84 0.60 9.64
CA LEU A 48 4.74 0.92 11.07
C LEU A 48 4.60 -0.35 11.94
N CYS A 49 3.73 -1.27 11.54
CA CYS A 49 3.57 -2.56 12.22
C CYS A 49 4.83 -3.43 12.11
N GLY A 50 5.48 -3.46 10.95
CA GLY A 50 6.77 -4.12 10.74
C GLY A 50 7.88 -3.57 11.63
N VAL A 51 7.98 -2.24 11.75
CA VAL A 51 8.93 -1.55 12.64
C VAL A 51 8.66 -1.94 14.10
N ARG A 52 7.39 -1.98 14.54
CA ARG A 52 7.04 -2.42 15.90
C ARG A 52 7.58 -3.82 16.19
N ILE A 53 7.35 -4.77 15.27
CA ILE A 53 7.84 -6.15 15.42
C ILE A 53 9.36 -6.19 15.50
N LEU A 54 10.06 -5.54 14.56
CA LEU A 54 11.52 -5.54 14.49
C LEU A 54 12.16 -4.86 15.71
N VAL A 55 11.64 -3.70 16.11
CA VAL A 55 12.14 -2.95 17.28
C VAL A 55 11.94 -3.75 18.57
N ASP A 56 10.80 -4.42 18.75
CA ASP A 56 10.57 -5.26 19.93
C ASP A 56 11.57 -6.44 19.95
N MET A 57 11.90 -7.06 18.81
CA MET A 57 12.94 -8.10 18.72
C MET A 57 14.35 -7.57 19.05
N LEU A 58 14.75 -6.44 18.45
CA LEU A 58 16.08 -5.84 18.69
C LEU A 58 16.26 -5.42 20.15
N LYS A 59 15.19 -4.89 20.78
CA LYS A 59 15.18 -4.55 22.21
C LYS A 59 15.38 -5.77 23.09
N ILE A 60 14.73 -6.90 22.78
CA ILE A 60 14.91 -8.17 23.52
C ILE A 60 16.36 -8.65 23.42
N ASP A 61 17.01 -8.49 22.26
CA ASP A 61 18.41 -8.91 22.07
C ASP A 61 19.46 -7.88 22.52
N GLY A 62 19.02 -6.73 23.05
CA GLY A 62 19.89 -5.66 23.56
C GLY A 62 20.62 -4.87 22.48
N ILE A 63 20.08 -4.80 21.26
CA ILE A 63 20.70 -4.13 20.12
C ILE A 63 20.25 -2.67 20.05
N LEU A 64 21.22 -1.75 20.12
CA LEU A 64 20.98 -0.32 19.88
C LEU A 64 20.66 -0.10 18.40
N HIS A 65 19.67 0.74 18.14
CA HIS A 65 19.19 0.99 16.78
C HIS A 65 18.58 2.39 16.69
N ASN A 66 18.55 2.92 15.46
CA ASN A 66 17.96 4.21 15.13
C ASN A 66 16.86 4.01 14.08
N VAL A 67 15.64 4.44 14.39
CA VAL A 67 14.51 4.36 13.45
C VAL A 67 14.30 5.75 12.85
N ARG A 68 14.34 5.83 11.52
CA ARG A 68 14.10 7.06 10.76
C ARG A 68 12.90 6.86 9.82
N VAL A 69 11.99 7.81 9.85
CA VAL A 69 10.80 7.81 9.00
C VAL A 69 11.13 8.51 7.70
N VAL A 70 10.77 7.92 6.57
CA VAL A 70 11.06 8.45 5.24
C VAL A 70 9.75 8.65 4.50
N ASN A 71 9.34 9.89 4.26
CA ASN A 71 8.08 10.19 3.58
C ASN A 71 8.16 10.12 2.05
N GLY A 72 9.36 10.28 1.50
CA GLY A 72 9.60 10.38 0.07
C GLY A 72 11.09 10.39 -0.29
N TYR A 73 11.39 10.46 -1.59
CA TYR A 73 12.75 10.36 -2.12
C TYR A 73 13.64 11.53 -1.72
N LYS A 74 13.11 12.74 -1.55
CA LYS A 74 13.88 13.91 -1.08
C LYS A 74 14.36 13.75 0.36
N GLU A 75 13.50 13.23 1.23
CA GLU A 75 13.89 12.93 2.61
C GLU A 75 14.88 11.76 2.64
N LEU A 76 14.68 10.75 1.78
CA LEU A 76 15.62 9.65 1.61
C LEU A 76 17.02 10.13 1.23
N GLU A 77 17.14 11.09 0.31
CA GLU A 77 18.41 11.68 -0.11
C GLU A 77 19.11 12.40 1.06
N THR A 78 18.34 13.14 1.86
CA THR A 78 18.85 13.83 3.06
C THR A 78 19.38 12.81 4.07
N ILE A 79 18.56 11.81 4.43
CA ILE A 79 18.93 10.76 5.38
C ILE A 79 20.12 9.93 4.88
N ARG A 80 20.16 9.62 3.58
CA ARG A 80 21.28 8.92 2.95
C ARG A 80 22.58 9.69 3.14
N SER A 81 22.59 11.00 2.90
CA SER A 81 23.81 11.81 3.06
C SER A 81 24.39 11.74 4.48
N GLU A 82 23.52 11.66 5.49
CA GLU A 82 23.94 11.51 6.88
C GLU A 82 24.44 10.09 7.22
N ILE A 83 23.80 9.06 6.65
CA ILE A 83 24.12 7.65 6.97
C ILE A 83 25.38 7.17 6.25
N VAL A 84 25.62 7.62 5.01
CA VAL A 84 26.76 7.19 4.19
C VAL A 84 28.09 7.59 4.81
N GLU A 85 28.12 8.69 5.56
CA GLU A 85 29.34 9.19 6.22
C GLU A 85 29.62 8.52 7.57
N ASP A 86 28.71 7.72 8.11
CA ASP A 86 28.84 7.13 9.46
C ASP A 86 29.69 5.84 9.42
N PRO A 87 30.93 5.85 9.94
CA PRO A 87 31.81 4.68 9.90
C PRO A 87 31.33 3.54 10.82
N GLU A 88 30.44 3.82 11.77
CA GLU A 88 29.89 2.82 12.69
C GLU A 88 28.70 2.08 12.10
N LEU A 89 28.19 2.47 10.94
CA LEU A 89 27.08 1.78 10.28
C LEU A 89 27.46 0.35 9.89
N HIS A 90 26.56 -0.59 10.16
CA HIS A 90 26.70 -2.00 9.81
C HIS A 90 25.50 -2.53 9.03
N SER A 91 24.30 -2.07 9.38
CA SER A 91 23.07 -2.57 8.77
C SER A 91 22.07 -1.44 8.52
N VAL A 92 21.57 -1.38 7.29
CA VAL A 92 20.46 -0.51 6.90
C VAL A 92 19.27 -1.41 6.60
N ILE A 93 18.16 -1.22 7.31
CA ILE A 93 16.95 -2.05 7.14
C ILE A 93 15.86 -1.15 6.59
N ILE A 94 15.42 -1.40 5.37
CA ILE A 94 14.39 -0.63 4.67
C ILE A 94 13.06 -1.38 4.75
N LEU A 95 12.04 -0.74 5.31
CA LEU A 95 10.70 -1.29 5.52
C LEU A 95 9.66 -0.48 4.75
N GLY A 96 8.96 -1.13 3.82
CA GLY A 96 7.78 -0.60 3.13
C GLY A 96 8.05 0.37 1.97
N PHE A 97 9.30 0.45 1.50
CA PHE A 97 9.65 1.15 0.26
C PHE A 97 10.98 0.62 -0.30
N GLY A 98 11.36 1.06 -1.51
CA GLY A 98 12.67 0.78 -2.11
C GLY A 98 12.70 -0.35 -3.14
N SER A 99 11.59 -1.06 -3.36
CA SER A 99 11.46 -2.08 -4.40
C SER A 99 11.85 -1.59 -5.80
N LEU A 100 11.52 -0.35 -6.16
CA LEU A 100 11.80 0.22 -7.48
C LEU A 100 13.19 0.87 -7.60
N LEU A 101 13.84 1.18 -6.48
CA LEU A 101 15.13 1.87 -6.45
C LEU A 101 16.28 0.93 -6.78
N THR A 102 17.36 1.42 -7.39
CA THR A 102 18.61 0.67 -7.55
C THR A 102 19.50 0.89 -6.33
N LEU A 103 19.25 0.18 -5.23
CA LEU A 103 19.83 0.52 -3.92
C LEU A 103 21.36 0.66 -3.93
N SER A 104 22.08 -0.10 -4.77
CA SER A 104 23.53 0.04 -4.95
C SER A 104 23.97 1.42 -5.47
N ALA A 105 23.23 2.01 -6.42
CA ALA A 105 23.50 3.34 -6.94
C ALA A 105 23.03 4.44 -5.96
N GLN A 106 21.92 4.19 -5.27
CA GLN A 106 21.37 5.10 -4.27
C GLN A 106 22.17 5.12 -2.97
N PHE A 107 22.93 4.09 -2.61
CA PHE A 107 23.64 3.99 -1.34
C PHE A 107 25.10 3.59 -1.58
N SER A 108 25.96 4.59 -1.77
CA SER A 108 27.42 4.42 -1.88
C SER A 108 28.06 4.18 -0.52
N LEU A 109 27.64 3.11 0.17
CA LEU A 109 28.08 2.78 1.54
C LEU A 109 29.47 2.16 1.55
N HIS A 110 30.20 2.31 2.66
CA HIS A 110 31.49 1.67 2.88
C HIS A 110 31.39 0.14 2.99
N SER A 111 32.56 -0.50 2.93
CA SER A 111 32.66 -1.96 2.97
C SER A 111 32.09 -2.56 4.25
N GLY A 112 31.40 -3.70 4.11
CA GLY A 112 30.85 -4.45 5.24
C GLY A 112 29.53 -3.91 5.81
N VAL A 113 28.84 -3.00 5.10
CA VAL A 113 27.44 -2.63 5.39
C VAL A 113 26.49 -3.56 4.63
N THR A 114 25.44 -4.03 5.30
CA THR A 114 24.38 -4.83 4.68
C THR A 114 23.07 -4.05 4.63
N ILE A 115 22.49 -3.92 3.44
CA ILE A 115 21.16 -3.34 3.21
C ILE A 115 20.14 -4.47 3.15
N HIS A 116 19.19 -4.49 4.08
CA HIS A 116 18.06 -5.41 4.08
C HIS A 116 16.83 -4.68 3.51
N LEU A 117 16.29 -5.15 2.39
CA LEU A 117 15.09 -4.61 1.76
C LEU A 117 13.89 -5.52 2.05
N ILE A 118 12.89 -4.99 2.76
CA ILE A 118 11.61 -5.64 2.99
C ILE A 118 10.51 -4.69 2.55
N ASP A 119 9.99 -4.93 1.34
CA ASP A 119 8.96 -4.11 0.71
C ASP A 119 7.89 -5.01 0.09
N SER A 120 6.63 -4.63 0.26
CA SER A 120 5.50 -5.33 -0.36
C SER A 120 5.29 -4.89 -1.81
N SER A 121 5.83 -3.73 -2.23
CA SER A 121 5.66 -3.23 -3.58
C SER A 121 6.39 -4.07 -4.62
N ARG A 122 5.76 -4.23 -5.79
CA ARG A 122 6.26 -4.99 -6.96
C ARG A 122 6.05 -4.14 -8.22
N PRO A 123 6.86 -4.29 -9.28
CA PRO A 123 7.99 -5.21 -9.40
C PRO A 123 9.21 -4.82 -8.55
N TRP A 124 10.13 -5.75 -8.33
CA TRP A 124 11.44 -5.44 -7.75
C TRP A 124 12.40 -4.94 -8.81
N ASN A 125 13.32 -4.07 -8.41
CA ASN A 125 14.47 -3.74 -9.21
C ASN A 125 15.38 -4.98 -9.30
N LEU A 126 15.55 -5.50 -10.51
CA LEU A 126 16.30 -6.73 -10.75
C LEU A 126 17.78 -6.61 -10.38
N ALA A 127 18.34 -5.39 -10.37
CA ALA A 127 19.70 -5.17 -9.87
C ALA A 127 19.81 -5.42 -8.36
N ASN A 128 18.77 -5.13 -7.58
CA ASN A 128 18.77 -5.48 -6.14
C ASN A 128 18.56 -7.00 -5.94
N ALA A 129 17.69 -7.60 -6.75
CA ALA A 129 17.33 -9.01 -6.63
C ALA A 129 18.50 -9.93 -7.05
N PHE A 130 19.03 -9.72 -8.25
CA PHE A 130 19.99 -10.59 -8.92
C PHE A 130 21.40 -10.02 -8.98
N GLY A 131 21.57 -8.70 -8.80
CA GLY A 131 22.88 -8.10 -8.69
C GLY A 131 23.63 -8.78 -7.55
N GLY A 132 24.53 -9.69 -7.93
CA GLY A 132 25.73 -9.90 -7.16
C GLY A 132 26.52 -8.60 -7.32
N PHE A 133 26.92 -7.99 -6.22
CA PHE A 133 28.10 -7.15 -6.29
C PHE A 133 29.21 -8.03 -6.89
N GLY A 134 29.50 -7.77 -8.16
CA GLY A 134 30.30 -8.62 -9.02
C GLY A 134 31.76 -8.50 -8.64
N GLY A 135 32.27 -9.51 -7.94
CA GLY A 135 33.62 -10.00 -8.10
C GLY A 135 34.77 -9.04 -7.80
N VAL A 136 35.01 -8.75 -6.52
CA VAL A 136 36.30 -8.99 -5.86
C VAL A 136 35.97 -9.34 -4.40
N GLU A 137 36.68 -10.30 -3.82
CA GLU A 137 36.60 -10.62 -2.39
C GLU A 137 36.68 -9.35 -1.53
N GLY A 138 35.58 -9.03 -0.82
CA GLY A 138 35.69 -8.49 0.53
C GLY A 138 35.29 -7.04 0.82
N ASP A 139 34.98 -6.17 -0.17
CA ASP A 139 34.95 -4.72 0.10
C ASP A 139 33.71 -3.90 -0.32
N GLU A 140 32.57 -4.49 -0.69
CA GLU A 140 31.38 -3.72 -1.09
C GLU A 140 30.11 -4.06 -0.30
N ALA A 141 29.18 -3.11 -0.20
CA ALA A 141 27.96 -3.23 0.60
C ALA A 141 26.99 -4.26 0.02
N LYS A 142 26.42 -5.14 0.86
CA LYS A 142 25.58 -6.26 0.41
C LYS A 142 24.10 -5.89 0.42
N VAL A 143 23.37 -6.13 -0.68
CA VAL A 143 21.89 -5.96 -0.73
C VAL A 143 21.18 -7.32 -0.59
N LEU A 144 20.37 -7.45 0.45
CA LEU A 144 19.53 -8.61 0.76
C LEU A 144 18.05 -8.23 0.64
N VAL A 145 17.37 -8.75 -0.37
CA VAL A 145 15.93 -8.57 -0.58
C VAL A 145 15.20 -9.76 0.03
N TRP A 146 14.25 -9.51 0.93
CA TRP A 146 13.51 -10.58 1.61
C TRP A 146 12.35 -11.01 0.72
N ASP A 147 12.45 -12.22 0.18
CA ASP A 147 11.50 -12.77 -0.77
C ASP A 147 10.35 -13.44 -0.03
N ASP A 148 9.12 -13.11 -0.40
CA ASP A 148 7.86 -13.63 0.13
C ASP A 148 7.26 -14.74 -0.75
N ALA A 149 8.02 -15.25 -1.72
CA ALA A 149 7.60 -16.20 -2.75
C ALA A 149 6.40 -15.70 -3.57
N TYR A 150 6.32 -14.38 -3.82
CA TYR A 150 5.27 -13.80 -4.67
C TYR A 150 5.39 -14.25 -6.13
N TYR A 151 6.62 -14.32 -6.65
CA TYR A 151 6.90 -14.83 -7.99
C TYR A 151 7.26 -16.31 -7.91
N ASP A 152 6.86 -17.06 -8.94
CA ASP A 152 7.27 -18.45 -9.04
C ASP A 152 8.79 -18.56 -9.22
N ALA A 153 9.41 -19.54 -8.56
CA ALA A 153 10.86 -19.71 -8.56
C ALA A 153 11.42 -19.90 -9.98
N LYS A 154 10.68 -20.59 -10.86
CA LYS A 154 11.09 -20.79 -12.25
C LYS A 154 11.01 -19.50 -13.06
N GLU A 155 9.96 -18.70 -12.84
CA GLU A 155 9.83 -17.39 -13.50
C GLU A 155 10.97 -16.44 -13.09
N MET A 156 11.34 -16.43 -11.81
CA MET A 156 12.45 -15.62 -11.32
C MET A 156 13.80 -16.10 -11.86
N GLU A 157 14.01 -17.41 -11.99
CA GLU A 157 15.23 -17.96 -12.58
C GLU A 157 15.36 -17.62 -14.08
N ASP A 158 14.25 -17.65 -14.83
CA ASP A 158 14.25 -17.27 -16.23
C ASP A 158 14.48 -15.75 -16.43
N LEU A 159 13.97 -14.93 -15.51
CA LEU A 159 14.26 -13.49 -15.44
C LEU A 159 15.73 -13.24 -15.09
N ARG A 160 16.28 -13.97 -14.13
CA ARG A 160 17.68 -13.90 -13.73
C ARG A 160 18.62 -14.16 -14.90
N LYS A 161 18.42 -15.26 -15.63
CA LYS A 161 19.20 -15.57 -16.84
C LYS A 161 19.13 -14.46 -17.89
N SER A 162 17.94 -13.87 -18.06
CA SER A 162 17.74 -12.78 -19.01
C SER A 162 18.44 -11.49 -18.58
N TRP A 163 18.46 -11.21 -17.29
CA TRP A 163 19.15 -10.06 -16.72
C TRP A 163 20.68 -10.24 -16.78
N GLU A 164 21.20 -11.39 -16.34
CA GLU A 164 22.64 -11.70 -16.37
C GLU A 164 23.20 -11.67 -17.81
N ALA A 165 22.46 -12.20 -18.78
CA ALA A 165 22.84 -12.14 -20.19
C ALA A 165 22.87 -10.72 -20.78
N LEU A 166 22.15 -9.76 -20.19
CA LEU A 166 22.17 -8.37 -20.65
C LEU A 166 23.24 -7.54 -19.96
N GLU A 167 23.54 -7.84 -18.70
CA GLU A 167 24.49 -7.12 -17.85
C GLU A 167 25.95 -7.53 -18.13
N TYR A 168 26.23 -8.84 -18.19
CA TYR A 168 27.61 -9.36 -18.25
C TYR A 168 28.10 -9.70 -19.66
N ASP A 169 27.22 -9.63 -20.67
CA ASP A 169 27.56 -9.77 -22.08
C ASP A 169 27.36 -8.41 -22.78
N PRO A 170 28.25 -7.42 -22.52
CA PRO A 170 28.15 -6.11 -23.16
C PRO A 170 28.28 -6.26 -24.68
N GLU A 171 27.59 -5.39 -25.42
CA GLU A 171 27.85 -5.28 -26.86
C GLU A 171 29.31 -4.82 -26.99
N ASP A 172 30.16 -5.60 -27.66
CA ASP A 172 31.41 -5.04 -28.19
C ASP A 172 30.98 -3.85 -29.06
N SER A 173 31.23 -2.64 -28.56
CA SER A 173 31.04 -1.39 -29.28
C SER A 173 32.09 -1.32 -30.38
N GLU A 174 31.92 -2.14 -31.41
CA GLU A 174 32.53 -1.92 -32.71
C GLU A 174 31.64 -0.88 -33.39
N GLU A 175 32.18 0.33 -33.44
CA GLU A 175 31.70 1.53 -34.12
C GLU A 175 30.99 1.24 -35.44
N ASP A 176 30.04 2.12 -35.76
CA ASP A 176 29.37 2.26 -37.05
C ASP A 176 30.29 1.90 -38.24
N SER A 177 30.10 0.72 -38.82
CA SER A 177 30.35 0.55 -40.25
C SER A 177 29.01 0.60 -40.94
N ASP A 178 28.63 1.80 -41.37
CA ASP A 178 27.70 1.98 -42.48
C ASP A 178 28.11 1.04 -43.61
N ASP A 179 27.23 0.10 -43.96
CA ASP A 179 27.19 -0.43 -45.32
C ASP A 179 25.74 -0.74 -45.66
N SER A 180 25.04 0.32 -46.06
CA SER A 180 23.85 0.25 -46.88
C SER A 180 24.24 -0.34 -48.24
N GLU A 181 23.81 -1.56 -48.56
CA GLU A 181 23.32 -1.88 -49.91
C GLU A 181 22.23 -2.95 -49.84
N ASP A 182 21.16 -2.65 -50.57
CA ASP A 182 20.06 -3.52 -50.93
C ASP A 182 20.51 -4.88 -51.46
N SER A 183 19.82 -5.93 -51.02
CA SER A 183 19.43 -6.99 -51.95
C SER A 183 18.11 -7.59 -51.48
N LEU A 184 17.03 -7.03 -52.02
CA LEU A 184 15.83 -7.80 -52.30
C LEU A 184 16.28 -9.01 -53.14
N ASP A 185 16.14 -10.22 -52.60
CA ASP A 185 15.91 -11.41 -53.40
C ASP A 185 14.97 -12.32 -52.61
N ASP A 186 13.72 -12.19 -53.02
CA ASP A 186 12.66 -13.16 -52.94
C ASP A 186 13.06 -14.36 -53.81
N GLU A 187 12.95 -15.59 -53.31
CA GLU A 187 12.50 -16.76 -54.07
C GLU A 187 12.34 -17.99 -53.17
N SER A 188 11.06 -18.26 -52.87
CA SER A 188 10.32 -19.52 -53.01
C SER A 188 10.99 -20.89 -52.80
N ASP A 189 10.20 -21.74 -52.12
CA ASP A 189 10.00 -23.18 -52.26
C ASP A 189 11.15 -24.15 -51.92
N ASP A 190 10.91 -24.99 -50.90
CA ASP A 190 10.41 -26.33 -51.21
C ASP A 190 9.80 -26.97 -49.95
N ALA A 191 8.54 -27.36 -50.10
CA ALA A 191 7.90 -28.39 -49.30
C ALA A 191 8.51 -29.74 -49.67
N ASP A 192 8.70 -30.63 -48.70
CA ASP A 192 8.35 -32.03 -48.91
C ASP A 192 8.17 -32.72 -47.54
N GLU A 193 6.99 -33.33 -47.43
CA GLU A 193 6.56 -34.23 -46.37
C GLU A 193 7.26 -35.59 -46.51
N ASP A 194 7.44 -36.26 -45.35
CA ASP A 194 7.49 -37.70 -45.11
C ASP A 194 8.23 -38.64 -46.09
N ASP A 195 9.25 -39.33 -45.57
CA ASP A 195 9.25 -40.79 -45.70
C ASP A 195 9.91 -41.47 -44.49
N GLN A 196 9.24 -42.50 -44.00
CA GLN A 196 9.70 -43.39 -42.94
C GLN A 196 10.69 -44.43 -43.49
N GLN A 197 11.60 -44.86 -42.60
CA GLN A 197 12.06 -46.24 -42.35
C GLN A 197 13.50 -46.67 -42.72
N SER A 198 14.08 -47.36 -41.71
CA SER A 198 15.18 -48.36 -41.68
C SER A 198 16.66 -47.96 -41.80
N ASP A 199 17.32 -48.01 -40.64
CA ASP A 199 18.49 -48.81 -40.25
C ASP A 199 19.76 -48.96 -41.12
N GLU A 200 20.87 -48.96 -40.36
CA GLU A 200 22.21 -49.53 -40.59
C GLU A 200 23.35 -48.68 -41.20
N ASP A 201 24.30 -48.40 -40.29
CA ASP A 201 25.77 -48.39 -40.43
C ASP A 201 26.49 -47.50 -41.44
N GLY A 202 27.35 -46.63 -40.89
CA GLY A 202 28.50 -46.05 -41.57
C GLY A 202 28.62 -44.54 -41.40
N ASN A 203 29.16 -44.09 -40.26
CA ASN A 203 29.44 -42.67 -40.03
C ASN A 203 30.88 -42.31 -40.49
N PRO A 204 31.11 -41.58 -41.60
CA PRO A 204 32.36 -40.87 -41.82
C PRO A 204 32.37 -39.56 -41.02
N PRO A 205 33.53 -39.04 -40.59
CA PRO A 205 33.59 -37.91 -39.66
C PRO A 205 33.03 -36.65 -40.32
N ALA A 206 31.94 -36.12 -39.77
CA ALA A 206 31.36 -34.85 -40.15
C ALA A 206 32.41 -33.74 -40.05
N LYS A 207 32.76 -33.16 -41.20
CA LYS A 207 33.53 -31.91 -41.30
C LYS A 207 32.81 -30.88 -40.43
N ARG A 208 33.49 -30.37 -39.39
CA ARG A 208 33.07 -29.22 -38.58
C ARG A 208 32.68 -28.08 -39.53
N ALA A 209 31.37 -27.89 -39.72
CA ALA A 209 30.86 -26.72 -40.42
C ALA A 209 31.31 -25.49 -39.64
N LYS A 210 32.19 -24.68 -40.23
CA LYS A 210 32.53 -23.37 -39.68
C LYS A 210 31.22 -22.57 -39.62
N LEU A 211 30.67 -22.41 -38.41
CA LEU A 211 29.50 -21.58 -38.16
C LEU A 211 29.76 -20.20 -38.78
N ASN A 212 28.91 -19.79 -39.72
CA ASN A 212 29.05 -18.53 -40.41
C ASN A 212 28.92 -17.39 -39.37
N PRO A 213 29.98 -16.60 -39.12
CA PRO A 213 29.99 -15.62 -38.03
C PRO A 213 28.88 -14.57 -38.15
N LYS A 214 28.45 -14.24 -39.38
CA LYS A 214 27.31 -13.34 -39.63
C LYS A 214 25.97 -13.92 -39.12
N LYS A 215 25.74 -15.23 -39.30
CA LYS A 215 24.52 -15.90 -38.79
C LYS A 215 24.53 -16.00 -37.27
N ALA A 216 25.70 -16.25 -36.67
CA ALA A 216 25.86 -16.26 -35.21
C ALA A 216 25.58 -14.87 -34.59
N ARG A 217 26.12 -13.79 -35.18
CA ARG A 217 25.86 -12.40 -34.74
C ARG A 217 24.37 -12.03 -34.84
N LYS A 218 23.69 -12.42 -35.93
CA LYS A 218 22.24 -12.22 -36.09
C LYS A 218 21.43 -12.97 -35.02
N LYS A 219 21.80 -14.23 -34.73
CA LYS A 219 21.16 -15.04 -33.69
C LYS A 219 21.35 -14.44 -32.29
N MET A 220 22.57 -14.01 -31.97
CA MET A 220 22.88 -13.33 -30.71
C MET A 220 22.06 -12.04 -30.54
N LYS A 221 21.95 -11.23 -31.60
CA LYS A 221 21.11 -10.01 -31.59
C LYS A 221 19.62 -10.33 -31.35
N GLN A 222 19.12 -11.43 -31.93
CA GLN A 222 17.74 -11.89 -31.72
C GLN A 222 17.51 -12.37 -30.28
N GLU A 223 18.44 -13.17 -29.72
CA GLU A 223 18.38 -13.62 -28.33
C GLU A 223 18.43 -12.43 -27.36
N ARG A 224 19.30 -11.45 -27.60
CA ARG A 224 19.38 -10.23 -26.80
C ARG A 224 18.09 -9.40 -26.87
N HIS A 225 17.50 -9.27 -28.06
CA HIS A 225 16.20 -8.60 -28.21
C HIS A 225 15.10 -9.33 -27.42
N LEU A 226 15.11 -10.66 -27.39
CA LEU A 226 14.18 -11.45 -26.57
C LEU A 226 14.37 -11.18 -25.07
N HIS A 227 15.62 -11.13 -24.58
CA HIS A 227 15.92 -10.78 -23.19
C HIS A 227 15.46 -9.36 -22.85
N ARG A 228 15.72 -8.37 -23.72
CA ARG A 228 15.24 -6.98 -23.53
C ARG A 228 13.71 -6.91 -23.50
N SER A 229 13.04 -7.64 -24.39
CA SER A 229 11.58 -7.70 -24.43
C SER A 229 11.00 -8.30 -23.14
N LYS A 230 11.61 -9.37 -22.60
CA LYS A 230 11.21 -9.95 -21.32
C LYS A 230 11.37 -8.96 -20.16
N MET A 231 12.48 -8.25 -20.08
CA MET A 231 12.70 -7.22 -19.04
C MET A 231 11.72 -6.05 -19.17
N SER A 232 11.52 -5.55 -20.39
CA SER A 232 10.54 -4.51 -20.67
C SER A 232 9.13 -4.94 -20.25
N LYS A 233 8.74 -6.19 -20.53
CA LYS A 233 7.47 -6.76 -20.08
C LYS A 233 7.35 -6.83 -18.56
N TYR A 234 8.42 -7.17 -17.86
CA TYR A 234 8.42 -7.25 -16.39
C TYR A 234 8.12 -5.89 -15.75
N TYR A 235 8.80 -4.82 -16.17
CA TYR A 235 8.61 -3.48 -15.61
C TYR A 235 7.35 -2.78 -16.11
N SER A 236 6.87 -3.08 -17.32
CA SER A 236 5.63 -2.49 -17.89
C SER A 236 4.33 -3.12 -17.38
N ASN A 237 4.41 -4.17 -16.56
CA ASN A 237 3.22 -4.85 -16.01
C ASN A 237 2.43 -4.00 -15.00
N GLY A 238 2.99 -2.86 -14.56
CA GLY A 238 2.41 -1.97 -13.55
C GLY A 238 2.72 -2.42 -12.12
N THR A 239 2.45 -1.54 -11.17
CA THR A 239 2.73 -1.76 -9.75
C THR A 239 1.69 -2.65 -9.10
N SER A 240 2.13 -3.54 -8.21
CA SER A 240 1.27 -4.43 -7.42
C SER A 240 1.88 -4.67 -6.03
N HIS A 241 1.15 -5.38 -5.16
CA HIS A 241 1.61 -5.66 -3.80
C HIS A 241 1.71 -7.18 -3.56
N GLY A 242 2.82 -7.59 -2.95
CA GLY A 242 3.07 -8.92 -2.41
C GLY A 242 2.56 -9.05 -0.97
N MET A 243 3.27 -9.82 -0.16
CA MET A 243 3.04 -10.00 1.27
C MET A 243 3.31 -8.70 2.02
N SER A 244 2.50 -8.44 3.05
CA SER A 244 2.69 -7.32 3.95
C SER A 244 4.03 -7.41 4.68
N VAL A 245 4.69 -6.27 4.87
CA VAL A 245 5.97 -6.13 5.58
C VAL A 245 5.85 -6.68 6.99
N SER A 246 4.76 -6.37 7.69
CA SER A 246 4.50 -6.90 9.04
C SER A 246 4.32 -8.42 9.06
N CYS A 247 3.73 -9.03 8.02
CA CYS A 247 3.64 -10.48 7.91
C CYS A 247 5.03 -11.12 7.71
N VAL A 248 5.88 -10.56 6.84
CA VAL A 248 7.26 -11.05 6.66
C VAL A 248 8.05 -10.96 7.97
N MET A 249 7.92 -9.83 8.69
CA MET A 249 8.54 -9.68 10.02
C MET A 249 7.97 -10.66 11.05
N TYR A 250 6.69 -11.01 10.98
CA TYR A 250 6.11 -12.00 11.87
C TYR A 250 6.58 -13.42 11.56
N ILE A 251 6.75 -13.79 10.28
CA ILE A 251 7.34 -15.08 9.89
C ILE A 251 8.73 -15.24 10.50
N LEU A 252 9.54 -14.18 10.51
CA LEU A 252 10.82 -14.15 11.23
C LEU A 252 10.65 -14.45 12.73
N THR A 253 9.64 -13.87 13.40
CA THR A 253 9.41 -14.14 14.83
C THR A 253 9.02 -15.60 15.09
N VAL A 254 8.30 -16.22 14.16
CA VAL A 254 7.92 -17.64 14.22
C VAL A 254 9.16 -18.51 14.06
N GLU A 255 10.02 -18.20 13.09
CA GLU A 255 11.29 -18.91 12.86
C GLU A 255 12.24 -18.82 14.07
N LEU A 256 12.23 -17.69 14.78
CA LEU A 256 13.01 -17.50 16.00
C LEU A 256 12.33 -18.06 17.27
N GLU A 257 11.15 -18.68 17.15
CA GLU A 257 10.34 -19.19 18.27
C GLU A 257 9.95 -18.13 19.32
N ARG A 258 9.75 -16.89 18.88
CA ARG A 258 9.46 -15.72 19.73
C ARG A 258 8.07 -15.12 19.48
N ALA A 259 7.18 -15.86 18.86
CA ALA A 259 5.82 -15.42 18.55
C ALA A 259 5.01 -15.13 19.83
N VAL A 260 4.39 -13.95 19.91
CA VAL A 260 3.51 -13.53 21.00
C VAL A 260 2.27 -12.79 20.46
N ASN A 261 1.23 -12.65 21.28
CA ASN A 261 -0.05 -12.03 20.90
C ASN A 261 0.11 -10.61 20.33
N ASP A 262 1.02 -9.80 20.88
CA ASP A 262 1.22 -8.43 20.39
C ASP A 262 1.85 -8.41 18.99
N LEU A 263 2.76 -9.33 18.68
CA LEU A 263 3.44 -9.41 17.38
C LEU A 263 2.51 -9.95 16.28
N VAL A 264 1.70 -10.98 16.60
CA VAL A 264 0.69 -11.47 15.64
C VAL A 264 -0.39 -10.42 15.40
N TRP A 265 -0.72 -9.61 16.41
CA TRP A 265 -1.64 -8.48 16.23
C TRP A 265 -1.11 -7.47 15.22
N TYR A 266 0.17 -7.09 15.28
CA TYR A 266 0.75 -6.19 14.28
C TYR A 266 0.72 -6.79 12.86
N ALA A 267 0.97 -8.09 12.71
CA ALA A 267 0.84 -8.79 11.43
C ALA A 267 -0.60 -8.78 10.89
N ILE A 268 -1.57 -9.01 11.77
CA ILE A 268 -3.00 -8.93 11.47
C ILE A 268 -3.38 -7.53 10.97
N LEU A 269 -2.85 -6.47 11.61
CA LEU A 269 -3.11 -5.09 11.21
C LEU A 269 -2.54 -4.79 9.83
N GLY A 270 -1.31 -5.23 9.51
CA GLY A 270 -0.74 -5.03 8.18
C GLY A 270 -1.49 -5.79 7.07
N LEU A 271 -1.88 -7.04 7.31
CA LEU A 271 -2.74 -7.79 6.38
C LEU A 271 -4.09 -7.09 6.17
N THR A 272 -4.72 -6.66 7.27
CA THR A 272 -6.00 -5.96 7.22
C THR A 272 -5.89 -4.62 6.48
N TYR A 273 -4.78 -3.90 6.65
CA TYR A 273 -4.48 -2.67 5.91
C TYR A 273 -4.38 -2.91 4.41
N GLN A 274 -3.65 -3.94 3.96
CA GLN A 274 -3.55 -4.28 2.54
C GLN A 274 -4.93 -4.62 1.94
N TYR A 275 -5.77 -5.36 2.68
CA TYR A 275 -7.10 -5.73 2.21
C TYR A 275 -8.07 -4.55 2.16
N THR A 276 -8.21 -3.81 3.27
CA THR A 276 -9.10 -2.64 3.36
C THR A 276 -8.69 -1.49 2.43
N SER A 277 -7.38 -1.37 2.14
CA SER A 277 -6.86 -0.40 1.16
C SER A 277 -6.93 -0.90 -0.29
N ALA A 278 -7.54 -2.07 -0.55
CA ALA A 278 -7.67 -2.70 -1.86
C ALA A 278 -6.32 -2.90 -2.60
N GLN A 279 -5.24 -3.19 -1.86
CA GLN A 279 -3.92 -3.51 -2.42
C GLN A 279 -3.81 -4.98 -2.84
N ILE A 280 -4.57 -5.86 -2.19
CA ILE A 280 -4.60 -7.30 -2.45
C ILE A 280 -6.03 -7.77 -2.73
N SER A 281 -6.16 -8.90 -3.43
CA SER A 281 -7.46 -9.52 -3.69
C SER A 281 -7.99 -10.28 -2.47
N ARG A 282 -9.28 -10.63 -2.48
CA ARG A 282 -9.86 -11.48 -1.44
C ARG A 282 -9.20 -12.85 -1.36
N SER A 283 -8.83 -13.46 -2.48
CA SER A 283 -8.13 -14.75 -2.48
C SER A 283 -6.78 -14.66 -1.74
N GLN A 284 -6.00 -13.61 -2.03
CA GLN A 284 -4.71 -13.37 -1.37
C GLN A 284 -4.89 -13.07 0.13
N TYR A 285 -5.96 -12.39 0.51
CA TYR A 285 -6.30 -12.17 1.92
C TYR A 285 -6.63 -13.50 2.61
N ASP A 286 -7.50 -14.32 2.02
CA ASP A 286 -7.94 -15.59 2.60
C ASP A 286 -6.76 -16.56 2.82
N ASP A 287 -5.84 -16.66 1.86
CA ASP A 287 -4.64 -17.51 1.96
C ASP A 287 -3.77 -17.12 3.18
N ARG A 288 -3.54 -15.81 3.37
CA ARG A 288 -2.73 -15.27 4.48
C ARG A 288 -3.49 -15.30 5.81
N TYR A 289 -4.80 -15.10 5.76
CA TYR A 289 -5.68 -15.16 6.91
C TYR A 289 -5.64 -16.55 7.57
N VAL A 290 -5.60 -17.63 6.78
CA VAL A 290 -5.50 -19.00 7.31
C VAL A 290 -4.24 -19.17 8.17
N LEU A 291 -3.08 -18.68 7.70
CA LEU A 291 -1.82 -18.75 8.44
C LEU A 291 -1.90 -18.01 9.79
N LEU A 292 -2.43 -16.78 9.79
CA LEU A 292 -2.58 -15.99 11.02
C LEU A 292 -3.65 -16.56 11.95
N LYS A 293 -4.71 -17.18 11.41
CA LYS A 293 -5.76 -17.85 12.19
C LYS A 293 -5.21 -19.02 12.98
N ASP A 294 -4.36 -19.84 12.36
CA ASP A 294 -3.72 -20.98 13.02
C ASP A 294 -2.80 -20.51 14.16
N GLU A 295 -2.06 -19.42 13.91
CA GLU A 295 -1.19 -18.77 14.91
C GLU A 295 -1.97 -18.16 16.09
N VAL A 296 -3.08 -17.48 15.82
CA VAL A 296 -3.97 -16.96 16.87
C VAL A 296 -4.55 -18.10 17.71
N SER A 297 -4.96 -19.20 17.06
CA SER A 297 -5.49 -20.38 17.75
C SER A 297 -4.44 -21.06 18.63
N ARG A 298 -3.18 -21.08 18.18
CA ARG A 298 -2.02 -21.59 18.94
C ARG A 298 -1.72 -20.75 20.17
N LEU A 299 -1.74 -19.42 20.05
CA LEU A 299 -1.43 -18.49 21.13
C LEU A 299 -2.59 -18.26 22.11
N ASN A 300 -3.83 -18.49 21.68
CA ASN A 300 -5.05 -18.25 22.46
C ASN A 300 -5.90 -19.54 22.54
N PRO A 301 -5.42 -20.59 23.22
CA PRO A 301 -6.17 -21.83 23.33
C PRO A 301 -7.51 -21.60 24.06
N PRO A 302 -8.60 -22.24 23.63
CA PRO A 302 -9.92 -22.05 24.24
C PRO A 302 -9.89 -22.50 25.71
N THR A 303 -10.17 -21.57 26.62
CA THR A 303 -10.22 -21.85 28.05
C THR A 303 -11.50 -22.62 28.39
N ILE A 304 -11.38 -23.92 28.68
CA ILE A 304 -12.51 -24.75 29.09
C ILE A 304 -12.88 -24.40 30.54
N GLY A 305 -14.03 -23.77 30.75
CA GLY A 305 -14.66 -23.64 32.08
C GLY A 305 -14.55 -22.27 32.78
N GLU A 306 -13.90 -21.27 32.19
CA GLU A 306 -13.86 -19.91 32.76
C GLU A 306 -14.96 -19.02 32.15
N THR A 307 -16.03 -18.83 32.92
CA THR A 307 -17.15 -17.92 32.58
C THR A 307 -16.94 -16.49 33.06
N LYS A 308 -15.78 -16.18 33.66
CA LYS A 308 -15.45 -14.84 34.18
C LYS A 308 -14.57 -14.08 33.20
N THR A 309 -15.03 -12.92 32.77
CA THR A 309 -14.24 -11.96 31.99
C THR A 309 -13.00 -11.55 32.77
N ASN A 310 -11.81 -11.94 32.31
CA ASN A 310 -10.55 -11.55 32.94
C ASN A 310 -10.30 -10.04 32.71
N PRO A 311 -10.08 -9.23 33.76
CA PRO A 311 -9.78 -7.80 33.64
C PRO A 311 -8.57 -7.46 32.76
N ASP A 312 -7.62 -8.39 32.64
CA ASP A 312 -6.42 -8.27 31.81
C ASP A 312 -6.46 -9.25 30.60
N ASP A 313 -7.64 -9.48 30.04
CA ASP A 313 -7.81 -10.24 28.80
C ASP A 313 -7.31 -9.45 27.57
N TYR A 314 -6.13 -9.82 27.05
CA TYR A 314 -5.58 -9.30 25.79
C TYR A 314 -5.62 -10.32 24.65
N SER A 315 -6.49 -11.32 24.77
CA SER A 315 -6.61 -12.38 23.76
C SER A 315 -7.11 -11.85 22.43
N ILE A 316 -6.76 -12.56 21.37
CA ILE A 316 -7.24 -12.31 20.02
C ILE A 316 -8.24 -13.40 19.67
N SER A 317 -9.40 -12.98 19.17
CA SER A 317 -10.47 -13.88 18.76
C SER A 317 -10.76 -13.74 17.28
N VAL A 318 -11.08 -14.86 16.65
CA VAL A 318 -11.51 -14.91 15.24
C VAL A 318 -13.00 -14.60 15.17
N LYS A 319 -13.40 -13.69 14.28
CA LYS A 319 -14.81 -13.30 14.06
C LYS A 319 -15.10 -12.99 12.60
N GLU A 320 -16.34 -13.24 12.20
CA GLU A 320 -16.86 -12.67 10.95
C GLU A 320 -17.20 -11.20 11.17
N GLU A 321 -16.53 -10.31 10.43
CA GLU A 321 -16.76 -8.87 10.47
C GLU A 321 -17.58 -8.43 9.25
N LEU A 322 -18.42 -7.42 9.46
CA LEU A 322 -19.15 -6.77 8.37
C LEU A 322 -18.25 -5.68 7.75
N ARG A 323 -18.41 -5.42 6.45
CA ARG A 323 -17.71 -4.33 5.73
C ARG A 323 -18.27 -2.94 6.04
N PHE A 324 -18.64 -2.73 7.29
CA PHE A 324 -19.24 -1.51 7.82
C PHE A 324 -18.15 -0.78 8.62
N PRO A 325 -17.58 0.32 8.10
CA PRO A 325 -16.48 1.00 8.77
C PRO A 325 -16.90 1.51 10.14
N LEU A 326 -16.06 1.26 11.16
CA LEU A 326 -16.25 1.78 12.51
C LEU A 326 -17.60 1.42 13.13
N LEU A 327 -18.16 0.25 12.79
CA LEU A 327 -19.50 -0.19 13.19
C LEU A 327 -19.75 -0.02 14.70
N ARG A 328 -18.73 -0.28 15.53
CA ARG A 328 -18.82 -0.22 16.99
C ARG A 328 -18.74 1.19 17.58
N HIS A 329 -18.44 2.21 16.77
CA HIS A 329 -18.00 3.51 17.24
C HIS A 329 -18.92 4.68 16.88
N TRP A 330 -19.94 4.45 16.05
CA TRP A 330 -21.00 5.40 15.73
C TRP A 330 -22.30 4.65 15.46
N SER A 331 -23.26 5.24 14.75
CA SER A 331 -24.54 4.56 14.47
C SER A 331 -24.40 3.49 13.38
N LEU A 332 -25.27 2.48 13.40
CA LEU A 332 -25.35 1.48 12.33
C LEU A 332 -25.64 2.16 10.98
N TYR A 333 -26.54 3.14 10.99
CA TYR A 333 -26.88 3.93 9.81
C TYR A 333 -25.67 4.64 9.22
N ASP A 334 -24.90 5.35 10.05
CA ASP A 334 -23.71 6.09 9.62
C ASP A 334 -22.64 5.14 9.09
N SER A 335 -22.44 4.00 9.76
CA SER A 335 -21.51 2.98 9.29
C SER A 335 -21.90 2.44 7.91
N MET A 336 -23.18 2.20 7.66
CA MET A 336 -23.66 1.68 6.36
C MET A 336 -23.56 2.72 5.24
N ILE A 337 -23.81 4.00 5.49
CA ILE A 337 -23.64 5.03 4.45
C ILE A 337 -22.15 5.31 4.17
N HIS A 338 -21.25 5.14 5.13
CA HIS A 338 -19.83 5.36 4.86
C HIS A 338 -19.11 4.12 4.30
N SER A 339 -19.77 2.95 4.28
CA SER A 339 -19.26 1.75 3.61
C SER A 339 -19.17 1.97 2.10
N GLU A 340 -17.97 1.82 1.54
CA GLU A 340 -17.69 2.03 0.10
C GLU A 340 -18.58 1.13 -0.78
N TYR A 341 -18.77 -0.11 -0.36
CA TYR A 341 -19.59 -1.09 -1.07
C TYR A 341 -21.08 -0.75 -1.07
N ILE A 342 -21.66 -0.49 0.10
CA ILE A 342 -23.08 -0.13 0.21
C ILE A 342 -23.34 1.19 -0.52
N ALA A 343 -22.44 2.16 -0.33
CA ALA A 343 -22.53 3.46 -0.96
C ALA A 343 -22.68 3.32 -2.48
N SER A 344 -21.83 2.49 -3.10
CA SER A 344 -21.86 2.18 -4.53
C SER A 344 -23.16 1.54 -4.98
N LYS A 345 -23.53 0.41 -4.36
CA LYS A 345 -24.68 -0.43 -4.76
C LYS A 345 -26.01 0.30 -4.60
N LEU A 346 -26.17 1.00 -3.48
CA LEU A 346 -27.39 1.73 -3.15
C LEU A 346 -27.39 3.17 -3.66
N GLY A 347 -26.27 3.69 -4.16
CA GLY A 347 -26.16 5.05 -4.69
C GLY A 347 -26.60 6.10 -3.67
N ILE A 348 -26.03 6.03 -2.46
CA ILE A 348 -26.46 6.78 -1.26
C ILE A 348 -26.31 8.30 -1.38
N TRP A 349 -25.51 8.79 -2.31
CA TRP A 349 -25.36 10.22 -2.67
C TRP A 349 -26.60 10.75 -3.41
N LYS A 350 -27.73 10.05 -3.35
CA LYS A 350 -29.03 10.50 -3.83
C LYS A 350 -30.06 10.18 -2.79
N GLU A 351 -31.08 11.02 -2.69
CA GLU A 351 -32.23 10.75 -1.81
C GLU A 351 -32.88 9.39 -2.10
N GLY A 352 -32.96 9.00 -3.37
CA GLY A 352 -33.46 7.68 -3.77
C GLY A 352 -32.61 6.51 -3.23
N GLY A 353 -31.30 6.68 -3.12
CA GLY A 353 -30.42 5.68 -2.53
C GLY A 353 -30.60 5.55 -1.01
N LYS A 354 -30.73 6.70 -0.32
CA LYS A 354 -31.07 6.72 1.11
C LYS A 354 -32.41 6.03 1.39
N LYS A 355 -33.43 6.24 0.54
CA LYS A 355 -34.71 5.53 0.62
C LYS A 355 -34.56 4.01 0.44
N ARG A 356 -33.69 3.55 -0.48
CA ARG A 356 -33.38 2.11 -0.62
C ARG A 356 -32.72 1.54 0.64
N LEU A 357 -31.79 2.28 1.25
CA LEU A 357 -31.18 1.88 2.52
C LEU A 357 -32.22 1.79 3.65
N HIS A 358 -33.17 2.72 3.72
CA HIS A 358 -34.27 2.65 4.69
C HIS A 358 -35.15 1.42 4.44
N GLY A 359 -35.42 1.09 3.17
CA GLY A 359 -36.11 -0.15 2.80
C GLY A 359 -35.35 -1.40 3.24
N PHE A 360 -34.03 -1.43 3.05
CA PHE A 360 -33.18 -2.53 3.49
C PHE A 360 -33.22 -2.71 5.02
N LEU A 361 -33.14 -1.61 5.79
CA LEU A 361 -33.28 -1.64 7.26
C LEU A 361 -34.67 -2.13 7.70
N ALA A 362 -35.71 -1.70 7.02
CA ALA A 362 -37.08 -2.12 7.30
C ALA A 362 -37.29 -3.62 7.04
N GLU A 363 -36.74 -4.16 5.96
CA GLU A 363 -36.81 -5.60 5.64
C GLU A 363 -36.03 -6.47 6.63
N MET A 364 -34.93 -5.96 7.20
CA MET A 364 -34.22 -6.61 8.32
C MET A 364 -35.02 -6.56 9.64
N GLY A 365 -36.12 -5.81 9.69
CA GLY A 365 -36.87 -5.57 10.92
C GLY A 365 -36.05 -4.78 11.95
N LEU A 366 -35.26 -3.81 11.49
CA LEU A 366 -34.51 -2.89 12.34
C LEU A 366 -35.20 -1.51 12.34
N PRO A 367 -35.74 -1.06 13.49
CA PRO A 367 -36.33 0.27 13.58
C PRO A 367 -35.30 1.35 13.23
N LEU A 368 -35.70 2.38 12.47
CA LEU A 368 -34.78 3.45 12.04
C LEU A 368 -34.15 4.17 13.24
N VAL A 369 -34.94 4.42 14.30
CA VAL A 369 -34.44 5.01 15.56
C VAL A 369 -33.34 4.15 16.17
N GLN A 370 -33.49 2.82 16.11
CA GLN A 370 -32.46 1.90 16.62
C GLN A 370 -31.20 1.87 15.75
N ALA A 371 -31.33 2.10 14.44
CA ALA A 371 -30.19 2.17 13.53
C ALA A 371 -29.43 3.51 13.60
N GLN A 372 -30.11 4.60 13.98
CA GLN A 372 -29.55 5.95 14.08
C GLN A 372 -28.92 6.26 15.43
N GLN A 373 -29.29 5.54 16.50
CA GLN A 373 -28.59 5.68 17.77
C GLN A 373 -27.17 5.10 17.68
N SER A 374 -26.28 5.53 18.59
CA SER A 374 -24.94 4.95 18.70
C SER A 374 -25.02 3.43 18.85
N PHE A 375 -24.23 2.70 18.06
CA PHE A 375 -24.21 1.24 18.08
C PHE A 375 -23.92 0.72 19.48
N ALA A 376 -23.07 1.37 20.28
CA ALA A 376 -22.83 0.98 21.67
C ALA A 376 -24.11 0.92 22.52
N HIS A 377 -25.08 1.80 22.27
CA HIS A 377 -26.35 1.87 22.99
C HIS A 377 -27.50 1.06 22.34
N MET A 378 -27.27 0.49 21.15
CA MET A 378 -28.28 -0.31 20.46
C MET A 378 -28.66 -1.57 21.24
N ASP A 379 -29.92 -2.00 21.11
CA ASP A 379 -30.43 -3.20 21.76
C ASP A 379 -29.52 -4.41 21.49
N THR A 380 -29.18 -5.14 22.55
CA THR A 380 -28.22 -6.26 22.51
C THR A 380 -28.75 -7.41 21.66
N ASP A 381 -30.05 -7.66 21.64
CA ASP A 381 -30.62 -8.72 20.84
C ASP A 381 -30.58 -8.37 19.34
N LEU A 382 -30.77 -7.10 19.00
CA LEU A 382 -30.60 -6.61 17.63
C LEU A 382 -29.14 -6.69 17.19
N LYS A 383 -28.18 -6.34 18.05
CA LYS A 383 -26.74 -6.48 17.77
C LYS A 383 -26.35 -7.93 17.48
N ARG A 384 -26.80 -8.88 18.32
CA ARG A 384 -26.50 -10.30 18.15
C ARG A 384 -27.12 -10.86 16.87
N ALA A 385 -28.34 -10.44 16.53
CA ALA A 385 -29.04 -10.88 15.33
C ALA A 385 -28.55 -10.20 14.04
N LEU A 386 -27.81 -9.09 14.14
CA LEU A 386 -27.45 -8.26 12.98
C LEU A 386 -26.71 -9.04 11.88
N PRO A 387 -25.66 -9.84 12.14
CA PRO A 387 -24.95 -10.55 11.08
C PRO A 387 -25.87 -11.49 10.28
N LEU A 388 -26.67 -12.31 10.99
CA LEU A 388 -27.64 -13.22 10.38
C LEU A 388 -28.73 -12.47 9.60
N LYS A 389 -29.21 -11.33 10.13
CA LYS A 389 -30.20 -10.50 9.44
C LYS A 389 -29.65 -9.91 8.14
N VAL A 390 -28.41 -9.44 8.16
CA VAL A 390 -27.73 -8.91 6.98
C VAL A 390 -27.55 -10.02 5.94
N GLU A 391 -27.04 -11.18 6.32
CA GLU A 391 -26.84 -12.32 5.43
C GLU A 391 -28.14 -12.76 4.72
N ASN A 392 -29.25 -12.84 5.46
CA ASN A 392 -30.54 -13.27 4.91
C ASN A 392 -31.21 -12.24 3.99
N THR A 393 -30.93 -10.95 4.18
CA THR A 393 -31.62 -9.85 3.45
C THR A 393 -30.79 -9.27 2.32
N ALA A 394 -29.45 -9.28 2.44
CA ALA A 394 -28.52 -8.70 1.48
C ALA A 394 -28.74 -9.19 0.04
N PRO A 395 -28.97 -10.50 -0.24
CA PRO A 395 -29.17 -10.98 -1.61
C PRO A 395 -30.36 -10.35 -2.33
N ARG A 396 -31.43 -9.99 -1.59
CA ARG A 396 -32.63 -9.34 -2.17
C ARG A 396 -32.33 -7.94 -2.71
N HIS A 397 -31.34 -7.28 -2.12
CA HIS A 397 -30.88 -5.95 -2.53
C HIS A 397 -29.66 -6.00 -3.45
N GLN A 398 -29.31 -7.18 -3.97
CA GLN A 398 -28.10 -7.42 -4.79
C GLN A 398 -26.80 -7.05 -4.06
N LEU A 399 -26.84 -7.11 -2.73
CA LEU A 399 -25.68 -7.00 -1.87
C LEU A 399 -25.16 -8.41 -1.61
N VAL A 400 -23.94 -8.69 -2.05
CA VAL A 400 -23.24 -9.97 -1.89
C VAL A 400 -21.96 -9.72 -1.08
N ASP A 401 -21.47 -10.73 -0.35
CA ASP A 401 -20.16 -10.70 0.35
C ASP A 401 -19.96 -9.52 1.31
N LEU A 402 -21.00 -9.17 2.08
CA LEU A 402 -20.93 -8.10 3.09
C LEU A 402 -20.11 -8.46 4.33
N SER A 403 -19.73 -9.72 4.48
CA SER A 403 -18.90 -10.21 5.58
C SER A 403 -17.58 -10.78 5.07
N TYR A 404 -16.60 -10.77 5.96
CA TYR A 404 -15.32 -11.43 5.75
C TYR A 404 -14.75 -11.91 7.10
N PRO A 405 -13.99 -13.01 7.10
CA PRO A 405 -13.34 -13.49 8.30
C PRO A 405 -12.25 -12.51 8.71
N SER A 406 -12.22 -12.14 9.99
CA SER A 406 -11.27 -11.18 10.53
C SER A 406 -10.99 -11.47 12.02
N PHE A 407 -10.31 -10.53 12.68
CA PHE A 407 -9.83 -10.66 14.04
C PHE A 407 -10.29 -9.50 14.91
N VAL A 408 -10.55 -9.82 16.18
CA VAL A 408 -10.91 -8.84 17.21
C VAL A 408 -10.04 -9.07 18.43
N ARG A 409 -9.40 -8.00 18.90
CA ARG A 409 -8.57 -8.01 20.11
C ARG A 409 -9.38 -7.56 21.31
N SER A 410 -9.35 -8.37 22.36
CA SER A 410 -9.86 -8.02 23.68
C SER A 410 -8.87 -7.13 24.42
N PHE A 411 -9.39 -6.33 25.34
CA PHE A 411 -8.60 -5.44 26.19
C PHE A 411 -9.17 -5.41 27.62
N GLY A 412 -9.66 -6.57 28.05
CA GLY A 412 -10.29 -6.79 29.35
C GLY A 412 -11.41 -5.80 29.65
N LEU A 413 -11.39 -5.25 30.86
CA LEU A 413 -12.41 -4.29 31.33
C LEU A 413 -12.09 -2.84 30.98
N ARG A 414 -10.89 -2.56 30.46
CA ARG A 414 -10.46 -1.18 30.15
C ARG A 414 -11.25 -0.59 28.99
N SER A 415 -11.90 -1.45 28.20
CA SER A 415 -11.98 -1.24 26.77
C SER A 415 -12.88 -2.28 26.11
N LEU A 416 -13.86 -1.84 25.31
CA LEU A 416 -14.57 -2.73 24.39
C LEU A 416 -13.59 -3.43 23.42
N PRO A 417 -13.88 -4.65 22.96
CA PRO A 417 -13.03 -5.30 21.96
C PRO A 417 -12.94 -4.45 20.68
N LEU A 418 -11.75 -4.39 20.09
CA LEU A 418 -11.47 -3.60 18.89
C LEU A 418 -11.25 -4.53 17.71
N ALA A 419 -11.96 -4.29 16.60
CA ALA A 419 -11.71 -5.03 15.37
C ALA A 419 -10.43 -4.56 14.69
N ALA A 420 -9.77 -5.47 13.97
CA ALA A 420 -8.56 -5.16 13.23
C ALA A 420 -8.78 -4.01 12.23
N ALA A 421 -9.91 -4.00 11.51
CA ALA A 421 -10.24 -2.94 10.56
C ALA A 421 -10.42 -1.58 11.24
N ASP A 422 -11.11 -1.54 12.38
CA ASP A 422 -11.31 -0.31 13.16
C ASP A 422 -9.97 0.25 13.67
N ALA A 423 -9.06 -0.63 14.12
CA ALA A 423 -7.72 -0.26 14.54
C ALA A 423 -6.87 0.29 13.38
N VAL A 424 -6.88 -0.37 12.21
CA VAL A 424 -6.18 0.09 11.01
C VAL A 424 -6.67 1.48 10.60
N GLU A 425 -7.98 1.69 10.54
CA GLU A 425 -8.59 2.97 10.19
C GLU A 425 -8.20 4.08 11.18
N ALA A 426 -8.13 3.77 12.47
CA ALA A 426 -7.71 4.69 13.51
C ALA A 426 -6.21 5.05 13.45
N ILE A 427 -5.33 4.08 13.11
CA ILE A 427 -3.89 4.31 12.92
C ILE A 427 -3.65 5.13 11.64
N ASN A 428 -4.32 4.75 10.55
CA ASN A 428 -4.20 5.45 9.27
C ASN A 428 -4.64 6.92 9.39
N ALA A 429 -5.70 7.20 10.16
CA ALA A 429 -6.12 8.57 10.47
C ALA A 429 -5.05 9.37 11.23
N LEU A 430 -4.35 8.73 12.18
CA LEU A 430 -3.25 9.37 12.90
C LEU A 430 -2.07 9.70 11.98
N LEU A 431 -1.67 8.75 11.13
CA LEU A 431 -0.59 8.96 10.15
C LEU A 431 -0.89 10.13 9.21
N GLN A 432 -2.14 10.22 8.74
CA GLN A 432 -2.56 11.22 7.77
C GLN A 432 -2.76 12.61 8.39
N ALA A 433 -3.37 12.71 9.57
CA ALA A 433 -3.92 13.96 10.05
C ALA A 433 -3.89 14.15 11.58
N ALA A 434 -2.99 13.47 12.31
CA ALA A 434 -2.87 13.74 13.75
C ALA A 434 -2.44 15.20 14.04
N THR A 435 -1.60 15.79 13.18
CA THR A 435 -1.14 17.18 13.21
C THR A 435 -1.02 17.77 11.80
N GLY A 436 -0.82 19.09 11.69
CA GLY A 436 -0.58 19.80 10.42
C GLY A 436 -1.85 20.15 9.62
N ILE A 437 -2.95 19.42 9.84
CA ILE A 437 -4.23 19.67 9.16
C ILE A 437 -5.31 20.00 10.19
N SER A 438 -6.02 21.10 9.95
CA SER A 438 -7.16 21.49 10.78
C SER A 438 -8.39 20.71 10.36
N ILE A 439 -8.80 19.73 11.17
CA ILE A 439 -9.99 18.91 10.92
C ILE A 439 -11.01 19.15 12.02
N TYR A 440 -12.25 19.39 11.60
CA TYR A 440 -13.37 19.49 12.53
C TYR A 440 -13.87 18.08 12.88
N VAL A 441 -13.93 17.81 14.18
CA VAL A 441 -14.29 16.54 14.77
C VAL A 441 -15.55 16.70 15.59
N ASP A 442 -16.43 15.73 15.43
CA ASP A 442 -17.66 15.61 16.18
C ASP A 442 -17.38 14.91 17.52
N ASP A 443 -17.83 15.48 18.63
CA ASP A 443 -17.65 14.87 19.95
C ASP A 443 -18.61 13.70 20.23
N GLY A 444 -19.53 13.40 19.30
CA GLY A 444 -20.44 12.26 19.37
C GLY A 444 -21.47 12.35 20.50
N GLN A 445 -21.56 13.49 21.21
CA GLN A 445 -22.55 13.70 22.27
C GLN A 445 -23.90 14.18 21.74
N GLY A 446 -23.98 14.57 20.47
CA GLY A 446 -25.22 14.91 19.78
C GLY A 446 -25.87 13.71 19.11
N GLY A 447 -27.18 13.52 19.34
CA GLY A 447 -27.99 12.48 18.72
C GLY A 447 -28.18 12.65 17.20
N GLY A 448 -27.15 12.32 16.42
CA GLY A 448 -27.14 12.35 14.96
C GLY A 448 -26.51 13.62 14.36
N GLU A 449 -26.33 13.63 13.03
CA GLU A 449 -25.64 14.70 12.25
C GLU A 449 -26.19 16.12 12.49
N MET A 450 -27.41 16.27 13.00
CA MET A 450 -28.07 17.57 13.16
C MET A 450 -27.80 18.23 14.53
N PHE A 451 -27.29 17.50 15.53
CA PHE A 451 -27.19 17.99 16.92
C PHE A 451 -25.81 17.85 17.53
N SER A 452 -24.79 17.64 16.71
CA SER A 452 -23.48 17.23 17.16
C SER A 452 -22.55 18.43 17.38
N ASN A 453 -21.83 18.44 18.52
CA ASN A 453 -20.91 19.53 18.82
C ASN A 453 -19.63 19.31 18.02
N VAL A 454 -19.40 20.20 17.07
CA VAL A 454 -18.21 20.19 16.24
C VAL A 454 -17.10 20.98 16.93
N ARG A 455 -15.95 20.34 17.15
CA ARG A 455 -14.75 20.96 17.71
C ARG A 455 -13.56 20.79 16.76
N LEU A 456 -12.57 21.66 16.85
CA LEU A 456 -11.31 21.45 16.14
C LEU A 456 -10.57 20.25 16.76
N TRP A 457 -10.00 19.38 15.92
CA TRP A 457 -9.14 18.30 16.36
C TRP A 457 -7.90 18.85 17.07
N GLU A 458 -7.65 18.36 18.29
CA GLU A 458 -6.45 18.68 19.06
C GLU A 458 -5.78 17.41 19.56
N ILE A 459 -4.47 17.34 19.35
CA ILE A 459 -3.62 16.23 19.77
C ILE A 459 -3.62 16.01 21.30
N THR A 460 -3.93 17.05 22.09
CA THR A 460 -4.04 16.99 23.55
C THR A 460 -5.01 15.90 24.01
N SER A 461 -6.02 15.60 23.19
CA SER A 461 -6.97 14.51 23.43
C SER A 461 -6.33 13.11 23.44
N LEU A 462 -5.18 12.92 22.79
CA LEU A 462 -4.45 11.64 22.72
C LEU A 462 -3.57 11.39 23.95
N PHE A 463 -3.11 12.43 24.65
CA PHE A 463 -2.10 12.31 25.72
C PHE A 463 -2.68 12.27 27.13
N GLY A 464 -4.00 12.37 27.29
CA GLY A 464 -4.68 11.98 28.53
C GLY A 464 -4.10 12.59 29.81
N ASN A 465 -4.07 13.91 29.91
CA ASN A 465 -4.01 14.62 31.18
C ASN A 465 -5.14 15.65 31.23
N THR A 466 -6.37 15.19 31.50
CA THR A 466 -7.37 16.03 32.18
C THR A 466 -6.95 16.17 33.64
N ILE A 467 -5.91 16.98 33.87
CA ILE A 467 -5.88 17.76 35.10
C ILE A 467 -6.74 18.98 34.79
N ASP A 468 -7.73 19.24 35.63
CA ASP A 468 -8.44 20.51 35.76
C ASP A 468 -7.49 21.66 36.13
N ASN A 469 -6.39 21.84 35.39
CA ASN A 469 -5.52 22.99 35.51
C ASN A 469 -6.05 24.06 34.58
N LYS A 470 -7.06 24.79 35.07
CA LYS A 470 -7.37 26.15 34.60
C LYS A 470 -6.12 27.05 34.56
N GLU A 471 -5.06 26.69 35.31
CA GLU A 471 -3.78 27.41 35.31
C GLU A 471 -2.82 26.98 34.17
N ASN A 472 -2.86 25.75 33.66
CA ASN A 472 -1.99 25.35 32.53
C ASN A 472 -2.51 25.78 31.16
N LYS A 473 -3.74 26.32 31.09
CA LYS A 473 -4.16 27.10 29.92
C LYS A 473 -3.31 28.36 29.73
N ARG A 474 -2.56 28.82 30.74
CA ARG A 474 -1.63 29.96 30.61
C ARG A 474 -0.24 29.61 30.06
N ASN A 475 0.11 28.32 29.99
CA ASN A 475 1.42 27.90 29.47
C ASN A 475 1.36 27.25 28.07
N LEU A 476 0.17 27.27 27.45
CA LEU A 476 -0.04 26.97 26.03
C LEU A 476 -0.74 28.13 25.28
N THR A 477 -0.92 29.27 25.94
CA THR A 477 -1.07 30.54 25.21
C THR A 477 0.30 30.92 24.66
N PHE A 478 0.57 30.44 23.44
CA PHE A 478 1.48 31.07 22.48
C PHE A 478 0.92 32.44 22.04
N PHE A 479 0.55 33.27 23.01
CA PHE A 479 0.01 34.61 22.91
C PHE A 479 0.28 35.31 24.26
N GLY A 480 1.54 35.32 24.68
CA GLY A 480 2.06 36.47 25.42
C GLY A 480 2.32 37.56 24.39
N GLN A 481 2.08 38.84 24.74
CA GLN A 481 2.29 39.97 23.84
C GLN A 481 3.61 39.82 23.08
N MET A 482 3.50 39.59 21.77
CA MET A 482 4.65 39.39 20.89
C MET A 482 5.27 40.76 20.62
N GLU A 483 6.56 40.90 20.89
CA GLU A 483 7.34 42.00 20.34
C GLU A 483 7.59 41.70 18.84
N GLU A 484 7.69 42.74 18.00
CA GLU A 484 7.72 42.65 16.52
C GLU A 484 8.80 41.71 15.93
N GLY A 485 9.79 41.24 16.71
CA GLY A 485 10.80 40.27 16.28
C GLY A 485 10.48 38.80 16.55
N ASP A 486 9.53 38.49 17.45
CA ASP A 486 9.15 37.11 17.80
C ASP A 486 8.10 36.53 16.84
N GLU A 487 7.39 37.37 16.10
CA GLU A 487 6.41 36.95 15.08
C GLU A 487 7.06 36.17 13.93
N ASP A 488 8.27 36.56 13.51
CA ASP A 488 8.99 35.88 12.45
C ASP A 488 9.54 34.52 12.91
N ILE A 489 10.05 34.42 14.14
CA ILE A 489 10.55 33.16 14.72
C ILE A 489 9.38 32.21 15.00
N ALA A 490 8.27 32.75 15.51
CA ALA A 490 7.00 32.04 15.68
C ALA A 490 6.45 31.49 14.37
N ALA A 491 6.44 32.32 13.32
CA ALA A 491 6.01 31.93 11.98
C ALA A 491 6.96 30.89 11.38
N LEU A 492 8.27 31.01 11.58
CA LEU A 492 9.27 30.02 11.15
C LEU A 492 9.14 28.69 11.90
N ILE A 493 8.89 28.70 13.22
CA ILE A 493 8.65 27.50 14.01
C ILE A 493 7.32 26.85 13.63
N LYS A 494 6.25 27.64 13.40
CA LYS A 494 4.96 27.15 12.93
C LYS A 494 5.07 26.56 11.51
N LYS A 495 5.80 27.23 10.62
CA LYS A 495 6.09 26.77 9.25
C LYS A 495 6.91 25.48 9.24
N ARG A 496 7.97 25.40 10.06
CA ARG A 496 8.79 24.19 10.21
C ARG A 496 8.01 23.03 10.88
N ASN A 497 7.13 23.35 11.83
CA ASN A 497 6.25 22.37 12.47
C ASN A 497 5.16 21.85 11.52
N ASP A 498 4.70 22.66 10.56
CA ASP A 498 3.77 22.23 9.51
C ASP A 498 4.49 21.35 8.46
N GLU A 499 5.73 21.69 8.07
CA GLU A 499 6.53 20.99 7.04
C GLU A 499 6.94 19.56 7.40
N ARG A 500 7.11 19.23 8.69
CA ARG A 500 7.42 17.86 9.19
C ARG A 500 6.31 17.25 10.06
N SER A 501 5.06 17.70 9.86
CA SER A 501 3.91 17.15 10.58
C SER A 501 3.74 15.63 10.41
N TRP A 502 4.09 15.09 9.23
CA TRP A 502 4.08 13.65 8.93
C TRP A 502 5.01 12.83 9.84
N GLU A 503 6.19 13.36 10.19
CA GLU A 503 7.16 12.67 11.07
C GLU A 503 6.58 12.56 12.49
N ARG A 504 6.00 13.66 12.97
CA ARG A 504 5.32 13.68 14.27
C ARG A 504 4.11 12.73 14.28
N ASN A 505 3.33 12.71 13.20
CA ASN A 505 2.19 11.81 13.03
C ASN A 505 2.60 10.33 13.11
N PHE A 506 3.74 9.97 12.51
CA PHE A 506 4.30 8.62 12.61
C PHE A 506 4.56 8.22 14.06
N TRP A 507 5.25 9.06 14.83
CA TRP A 507 5.56 8.74 16.23
C TRP A 507 4.32 8.69 17.12
N ILE A 508 3.31 9.52 16.86
CA ILE A 508 2.02 9.45 17.55
C ILE A 508 1.32 8.11 17.26
N ALA A 509 1.32 7.69 15.99
CA ALA A 509 0.74 6.41 15.59
C ALA A 509 1.53 5.21 16.18
N TYR A 510 2.86 5.29 16.18
CA TYR A 510 3.76 4.32 16.81
C TYR A 510 3.45 4.14 18.30
N ASP A 511 3.25 5.26 19.00
CA ASP A 511 2.90 5.30 20.42
C ASP A 511 1.47 4.83 20.71
N ALA A 512 0.55 4.95 19.75
CA ALA A 512 -0.82 4.49 19.86
C ALA A 512 -0.97 2.98 19.65
N LEU A 513 -0.04 2.36 18.90
CA LEU A 513 0.03 0.91 18.70
C LEU A 513 0.49 0.13 19.93
N ASN A 514 1.16 0.80 20.87
CA ASN A 514 1.51 0.21 22.16
C ASN A 514 0.24 -0.23 22.92
N ASN A 515 0.38 -0.98 24.02
CA ASN A 515 -0.72 -1.52 24.82
C ASN A 515 -1.64 -0.46 25.50
N ASN A 516 -1.57 0.81 25.07
CA ASN A 516 -2.44 1.90 25.47
C ASN A 516 -3.57 2.16 24.45
N VAL A 517 -4.62 1.35 24.56
CA VAL A 517 -5.86 1.44 23.75
C VAL A 517 -6.53 2.81 23.82
N SER A 518 -6.28 3.58 24.90
CA SER A 518 -6.89 4.89 25.10
C SER A 518 -6.48 5.87 23.98
N ARG A 519 -5.22 5.83 23.54
CA ARG A 519 -4.71 6.69 22.46
C ARG A 519 -5.35 6.34 21.13
N LEU A 520 -5.40 5.04 20.82
CA LEU A 520 -6.02 4.53 19.61
C LEU A 520 -7.53 4.83 19.56
N ARG A 521 -8.22 4.80 20.70
CA ARG A 521 -9.61 5.22 20.78
C ARG A 521 -9.80 6.71 20.59
N ALA A 522 -8.92 7.52 21.17
CA ALA A 522 -9.01 8.96 21.06
C ALA A 522 -8.87 9.45 19.61
N SER A 523 -8.30 8.65 18.70
CA SER A 523 -8.24 8.95 17.25
C SER A 523 -9.47 8.52 16.45
N ILE A 524 -10.41 7.75 17.02
CA ILE A 524 -11.61 7.30 16.31
C ILE A 524 -12.47 8.48 15.81
N PRO A 525 -12.71 9.54 16.59
CA PRO A 525 -13.43 10.70 16.09
C PRO A 525 -12.75 11.40 14.89
N LEU A 526 -11.41 11.44 14.87
CA LEU A 526 -10.64 11.93 13.72
C LEU A 526 -10.91 11.06 12.49
N CYS A 527 -10.89 9.74 12.65
CA CYS A 527 -11.19 8.80 11.57
C CYS A 527 -12.61 8.99 11.02
N ILE A 528 -13.61 9.12 11.90
CA ILE A 528 -15.01 9.41 11.53
C ILE A 528 -15.10 10.69 10.68
N SER A 529 -14.39 11.75 11.07
CA SER A 529 -14.35 12.99 10.29
C SER A 529 -13.72 12.82 8.91
N LEU A 530 -12.66 12.01 8.79
CA LEU A 530 -12.05 11.70 7.49
C LEU A 530 -13.02 10.94 6.57
N HIS A 531 -13.72 9.93 7.09
CA HIS A 531 -14.78 9.21 6.35
C HIS A 531 -15.87 10.17 5.86
N ARG A 532 -16.34 11.07 6.74
CA ARG A 532 -17.33 12.09 6.38
C ARG A 532 -16.83 13.04 5.30
N ALA A 533 -15.58 13.52 5.39
CA ALA A 533 -15.00 14.41 4.40
C ALA A 533 -14.89 13.76 3.01
N ILE A 534 -14.51 12.48 2.95
CA ILE A 534 -14.44 11.69 1.71
C ILE A 534 -15.83 11.52 1.10
N LEU A 535 -16.82 11.08 1.89
CA LEU A 535 -18.18 10.89 1.40
C LEU A 535 -18.79 12.22 0.93
N ARG A 536 -18.62 13.30 1.70
CA ARG A 536 -19.12 14.64 1.36
C ARG A 536 -18.56 15.13 0.03
N THR A 537 -17.24 15.07 -0.12
CA THR A 537 -16.55 15.54 -1.32
C THR A 537 -16.88 14.64 -2.52
N GLY A 538 -16.83 13.33 -2.35
CA GLY A 538 -17.17 12.35 -3.38
C GLY A 538 -18.62 12.46 -3.86
N ALA A 539 -19.58 12.62 -2.94
CA ALA A 539 -20.98 12.86 -3.28
C ALA A 539 -21.16 14.15 -4.08
N SER A 540 -20.54 15.25 -3.64
CA SER A 540 -20.56 16.54 -4.35
C SER A 540 -20.04 16.40 -5.79
N LEU A 541 -18.93 15.70 -6.01
CA LEU A 541 -18.37 15.45 -7.34
C LEU A 541 -19.35 14.72 -8.27
N ILE A 542 -20.08 13.74 -7.73
CA ILE A 542 -21.03 12.94 -8.50
C ILE A 542 -22.32 13.73 -8.79
N GLU A 543 -22.83 14.47 -7.81
CA GLU A 543 -24.05 15.28 -7.92
C GLU A 543 -23.88 16.44 -8.89
N GLN A 544 -22.76 17.16 -8.79
CA GLN A 544 -22.43 18.29 -9.68
C GLN A 544 -22.04 17.85 -11.09
N LYS A 545 -21.85 16.53 -11.33
CA LYS A 545 -21.44 15.95 -12.61
C LYS A 545 -20.12 16.53 -13.16
N VAL A 546 -19.19 16.89 -12.28
CA VAL A 546 -17.88 17.45 -12.65
C VAL A 546 -16.87 16.40 -13.11
N ILE A 547 -17.20 15.11 -12.95
CA ILE A 547 -16.36 13.98 -13.37
C ILE A 547 -16.38 13.87 -14.90
N LYS A 548 -15.22 14.08 -15.52
CA LYS A 548 -15.02 13.92 -16.96
C LYS A 548 -14.78 12.43 -17.27
N ASN A 549 -15.60 11.86 -18.15
CA ASN A 549 -15.42 10.50 -18.63
C ASN A 549 -14.69 10.54 -19.98
N LEU A 550 -13.38 10.28 -19.97
CA LEU A 550 -12.59 10.17 -21.19
C LEU A 550 -12.61 8.71 -21.69
N SER A 551 -12.09 8.47 -22.88
CA SER A 551 -12.09 7.14 -23.51
C SER A 551 -11.22 6.11 -22.78
N LEU A 552 -10.15 6.58 -22.13
CA LEU A 552 -9.12 5.74 -21.50
C LEU A 552 -9.12 5.81 -19.97
N PHE A 553 -9.62 6.89 -19.38
CA PHE A 553 -9.70 7.07 -17.92
C PHE A 553 -10.80 8.06 -17.52
N ARG A 554 -11.03 8.20 -16.22
CA ARG A 554 -11.91 9.23 -15.66
C ARG A 554 -11.11 10.27 -14.90
N LEU A 555 -11.53 11.52 -15.00
CA LEU A 555 -10.84 12.65 -14.37
C LEU A 555 -11.80 13.43 -13.48
N ALA A 556 -11.40 13.63 -12.23
CA ALA A 556 -12.00 14.60 -11.32
C ALA A 556 -10.95 15.63 -10.90
N ILE A 557 -11.34 16.91 -10.86
CA ILE A 557 -10.45 18.01 -10.46
C ILE A 557 -11.12 18.75 -9.31
N LEU A 558 -10.48 18.74 -8.14
CA LEU A 558 -10.84 19.51 -6.97
C LEU A 558 -10.14 20.86 -7.03
N LYS A 559 -10.93 21.93 -7.17
CA LYS A 559 -10.44 23.30 -7.16
C LYS A 559 -10.89 24.07 -5.91
N GLU A 560 -12.06 23.73 -5.40
CA GLU A 560 -12.72 24.43 -4.30
C GLU A 560 -13.43 23.41 -3.41
N GLY A 561 -13.57 23.72 -2.12
CA GLY A 561 -14.33 22.90 -1.17
C GLY A 561 -13.87 23.09 0.27
N PRO A 562 -14.71 22.74 1.25
CA PRO A 562 -14.37 22.90 2.68
C PRO A 562 -13.18 22.01 3.11
N ASP A 563 -12.97 20.90 2.41
CA ASP A 563 -11.95 19.89 2.73
C ASP A 563 -10.75 19.94 1.77
N LEU A 564 -10.59 20.99 0.96
CA LEU A 564 -9.55 21.05 -0.08
C LEU A 564 -8.14 20.83 0.50
N ALA A 565 -7.84 21.46 1.64
CA ALA A 565 -6.56 21.33 2.33
C ALA A 565 -6.26 19.89 2.80
N LEU A 566 -7.28 19.08 3.11
CA LEU A 566 -7.10 17.68 3.46
C LEU A 566 -6.61 16.88 2.24
N PHE A 567 -7.20 17.12 1.08
CA PHE A 567 -6.89 16.42 -0.18
C PHE A 567 -5.62 16.92 -0.87
N CYS A 568 -4.96 17.96 -0.34
CA CYS A 568 -3.58 18.28 -0.71
C CYS A 568 -2.57 17.27 -0.15
N ASN A 569 -3.01 16.30 0.67
CA ASN A 569 -2.18 15.18 1.11
C ASN A 569 -2.43 13.94 0.23
N PRO A 570 -1.37 13.19 -0.12
CA PRO A 570 -1.47 12.02 -0.99
C PRO A 570 -2.45 10.94 -0.50
N ALA A 571 -2.37 10.58 0.78
CA ALA A 571 -3.14 9.47 1.32
C ALA A 571 -4.67 9.72 1.32
N PRO A 572 -5.19 10.87 1.82
CA PRO A 572 -6.60 11.22 1.67
C PRO A 572 -7.07 11.31 0.21
N LEU A 573 -6.24 11.85 -0.69
CA LEU A 573 -6.57 11.98 -2.11
C LEU A 573 -6.70 10.62 -2.80
N SER A 574 -5.74 9.72 -2.57
CA SER A 574 -5.78 8.34 -3.07
C SER A 574 -6.99 7.58 -2.53
N ARG A 575 -7.37 7.82 -1.27
CA ARG A 575 -8.57 7.21 -0.67
C ARG A 575 -9.86 7.74 -1.32
N LEU A 576 -9.96 9.04 -1.59
CA LEU A 576 -11.08 9.59 -2.36
C LEU A 576 -11.15 9.00 -3.77
N ALA A 577 -10.01 8.81 -4.44
CA ALA A 577 -9.95 8.19 -5.76
C ALA A 577 -10.47 6.73 -5.74
N LYS A 578 -10.06 5.94 -4.74
CA LYS A 578 -10.57 4.57 -4.52
C LYS A 578 -12.08 4.57 -4.28
N TRP A 579 -12.56 5.42 -3.38
CA TRP A 579 -13.99 5.56 -3.11
C TRP A 579 -14.80 5.92 -4.37
N LEU A 580 -14.28 6.82 -5.22
CA LEU A 580 -14.94 7.21 -6.48
C LEU A 580 -14.99 6.05 -7.49
N ILE A 581 -13.95 5.23 -7.56
CA ILE A 581 -13.93 4.01 -8.38
C ILE A 581 -15.03 3.07 -7.91
N GLU A 582 -15.07 2.79 -6.61
CA GLU A 582 -16.07 1.94 -5.97
C GLU A 582 -17.48 2.46 -6.27
N ALA A 583 -17.75 3.74 -5.95
CA ALA A 583 -19.04 4.40 -6.13
C ALA A 583 -19.53 4.36 -7.59
N LEU A 584 -18.62 4.44 -8.57
CA LEU A 584 -18.98 4.46 -9.98
C LEU A 584 -18.95 3.09 -10.65
N ARG A 585 -18.48 2.03 -9.96
CA ARG A 585 -18.37 0.65 -10.47
C ARG A 585 -19.67 0.15 -11.10
N ASP A 586 -20.79 0.29 -10.42
CA ASP A 586 -22.09 -0.20 -10.91
C ASP A 586 -22.68 0.63 -12.07
N ARG A 587 -22.31 1.91 -12.20
CA ARG A 587 -22.70 2.71 -13.37
C ARG A 587 -22.03 2.18 -14.65
N ILE A 588 -20.86 1.55 -14.53
CA ILE A 588 -20.19 0.87 -15.64
C ILE A 588 -21.00 -0.36 -16.00
N VAL A 589 -21.25 -1.25 -15.04
CA VAL A 589 -21.96 -2.52 -15.24
C VAL A 589 -23.38 -2.29 -15.78
N SER A 590 -24.09 -1.28 -15.28
CA SER A 590 -25.47 -0.98 -15.70
C SER A 590 -25.59 -0.21 -17.01
N LYS A 591 -24.64 0.67 -17.38
CA LYS A 591 -24.61 1.27 -18.72
C LYS A 591 -24.21 0.26 -19.79
N THR A 592 -23.44 -0.75 -19.43
CA THR A 592 -23.08 -1.88 -20.29
C THR A 592 -24.09 -3.03 -20.21
N LYS A 593 -25.36 -2.73 -19.88
CA LYS A 593 -26.49 -3.68 -20.03
C LYS A 593 -26.60 -4.12 -21.48
N GLY A 594 -25.96 -5.23 -21.79
CA GLY A 594 -25.93 -5.83 -23.11
C GLY A 594 -24.56 -6.39 -23.37
N LYS A 595 -24.46 -7.72 -23.32
CA LYS A 595 -23.40 -8.51 -23.95
C LYS A 595 -22.96 -7.82 -25.25
N VAL A 596 -21.78 -7.22 -25.28
CA VAL A 596 -21.13 -6.90 -26.55
C VAL A 596 -20.47 -8.21 -26.98
N VAL A 597 -21.31 -9.12 -27.51
CA VAL A 597 -20.82 -10.19 -28.38
C VAL A 597 -20.45 -9.47 -29.66
N ASP A 598 -19.17 -9.49 -30.01
CA ASP A 598 -18.76 -9.01 -31.32
C ASP A 598 -19.39 -9.93 -32.37
N LEU A 599 -20.31 -9.40 -33.17
CA LEU A 599 -21.10 -10.15 -34.16
C LEU A 599 -20.24 -10.84 -35.22
N LYS A 600 -18.95 -10.47 -35.31
CA LYS A 600 -17.98 -11.06 -36.25
C LYS A 600 -17.13 -12.18 -35.65
N THR A 601 -16.91 -12.20 -34.33
CA THR A 601 -15.96 -13.13 -33.68
C THR A 601 -16.56 -13.96 -32.56
N GLY A 602 -17.81 -13.70 -32.13
CA GLY A 602 -18.49 -14.45 -31.07
C GLY A 602 -17.89 -14.27 -29.67
N SER A 603 -16.82 -13.47 -29.54
CA SER A 603 -16.12 -13.21 -28.28
C SER A 603 -16.83 -12.13 -27.47
N GLN A 604 -16.97 -12.36 -26.16
CA GLN A 604 -17.50 -11.35 -25.24
C GLN A 604 -16.42 -10.29 -24.99
N LYS A 605 -16.71 -9.04 -25.34
CA LYS A 605 -15.82 -7.91 -25.01
C LYS A 605 -15.91 -7.67 -23.50
N ARG A 606 -14.82 -7.94 -22.77
CA ARG A 606 -14.71 -7.66 -21.32
C ARG A 606 -15.04 -6.19 -21.05
N LEU A 607 -15.73 -5.90 -19.95
CA LEU A 607 -15.88 -4.53 -19.47
C LEU A 607 -14.49 -3.89 -19.33
N LYS A 608 -14.32 -2.67 -19.85
CA LYS A 608 -13.03 -1.98 -19.76
C LYS A 608 -12.87 -1.42 -18.36
N ASP A 609 -11.88 -1.91 -17.63
CA ASP A 609 -11.46 -1.37 -16.33
C ASP A 609 -10.79 -0.01 -16.58
N LEU A 610 -11.54 1.08 -16.46
CA LEU A 610 -11.04 2.43 -16.68
C LEU A 610 -10.40 2.97 -15.38
N PRO A 611 -9.11 3.37 -15.39
CA PRO A 611 -8.49 4.04 -14.26
C PRO A 611 -9.18 5.36 -13.92
N PHE A 612 -8.96 5.82 -12.69
CA PHE A 612 -9.50 7.07 -12.17
C PHE A 612 -8.35 7.95 -11.70
N ILE A 613 -8.32 9.17 -12.23
CA ILE A 613 -7.35 10.20 -11.87
C ILE A 613 -8.10 11.30 -11.13
N VAL A 614 -7.61 11.63 -9.92
CA VAL A 614 -8.11 12.75 -9.13
C VAL A 614 -6.98 13.74 -8.96
N ALA A 615 -7.23 15.00 -9.31
CA ALA A 615 -6.30 16.10 -9.10
C ALA A 615 -6.86 17.07 -8.06
N CYS A 616 -6.03 17.55 -7.14
CA CYS A 616 -6.39 18.53 -6.13
C CYS A 616 -5.49 19.75 -6.23
N LEU A 617 -6.08 20.94 -6.35
CA LEU A 617 -5.36 22.20 -6.39
C LEU A 617 -4.87 22.58 -4.99
N ASN A 618 -3.56 22.78 -4.85
CA ASN A 618 -2.98 23.45 -3.71
C ASN A 618 -2.84 24.95 -4.02
N GLU A 619 -3.74 25.76 -3.46
CA GLU A 619 -3.78 27.21 -3.70
C GLU A 619 -2.50 27.93 -3.23
N LYS A 620 -1.82 27.42 -2.21
CA LYS A 620 -0.61 28.04 -1.65
C LYS A 620 0.58 27.95 -2.59
N THR A 621 0.69 26.84 -3.31
CA THR A 621 1.83 26.54 -4.20
C THR A 621 1.49 26.71 -5.68
N GLY A 622 0.20 26.83 -6.03
CA GLY A 622 -0.23 26.87 -7.43
C GLY A 622 -0.02 25.56 -8.18
N THR A 623 0.07 24.45 -7.45
CA THR A 623 0.34 23.10 -7.99
C THR A 623 -0.89 22.19 -7.82
N TYR A 624 -1.01 21.18 -8.68
CA TYR A 624 -1.98 20.11 -8.55
C TYR A 624 -1.29 18.86 -8.02
N LEU A 625 -1.78 18.33 -6.90
CA LEU A 625 -1.47 16.97 -6.50
C LEU A 625 -2.38 16.02 -7.29
N VAL A 626 -1.80 15.08 -8.02
CA VAL A 626 -2.51 14.13 -8.89
C VAL A 626 -2.30 12.73 -8.36
N ALA A 627 -3.40 12.02 -8.09
CA ALA A 627 -3.40 10.62 -7.70
C ALA A 627 -4.14 9.77 -8.74
N GLY A 628 -3.48 8.72 -9.22
CA GLY A 628 -3.99 7.78 -10.20
C GLY A 628 -4.27 6.42 -9.57
N VAL A 629 -5.51 5.94 -9.65
CA VAL A 629 -5.89 4.62 -9.12
C VAL A 629 -6.51 3.78 -10.23
N THR A 630 -6.10 2.52 -10.30
CA THR A 630 -6.72 1.51 -11.16
C THR A 630 -7.52 0.55 -10.28
N GLY A 631 -8.78 0.28 -10.63
CA GLY A 631 -9.61 -0.68 -9.89
C GLY A 631 -10.27 -1.69 -10.81
N SER A 632 -10.55 -2.89 -10.28
CA SER A 632 -11.28 -3.92 -11.00
C SER A 632 -12.77 -3.57 -11.12
N THR A 633 -13.40 -4.00 -12.21
CA THR A 633 -14.86 -4.03 -12.34
C THR A 633 -15.52 -5.08 -11.44
N LEU A 634 -14.76 -6.06 -10.96
CA LEU A 634 -15.19 -7.02 -9.94
C LEU A 634 -14.88 -6.46 -8.55
N PHE A 635 -15.77 -6.76 -7.59
CA PHE A 635 -15.49 -6.48 -6.18
C PHE A 635 -14.37 -7.42 -5.70
N ASP A 636 -13.54 -6.95 -4.77
CA ASP A 636 -12.44 -7.73 -4.17
C ASP A 636 -11.31 -8.20 -5.10
N ASP A 637 -11.26 -7.72 -6.33
CA ASP A 637 -10.18 -8.01 -7.26
C ASP A 637 -9.22 -6.82 -7.34
N ALA A 638 -7.92 -7.11 -7.20
CA ALA A 638 -6.86 -6.11 -7.22
C ALA A 638 -6.21 -6.07 -8.60
N ARG A 639 -6.08 -4.86 -9.17
CA ARG A 639 -5.46 -4.65 -10.48
C ARG A 639 -4.13 -3.95 -10.34
N LYS A 640 -3.17 -4.39 -11.15
CA LYS A 640 -1.88 -3.72 -11.25
C LYS A 640 -2.07 -2.30 -11.76
N ASN A 641 -1.42 -1.33 -11.13
CA ASN A 641 -1.54 0.08 -11.50
C ASN A 641 -0.43 0.46 -12.48
N LYS A 642 -0.80 0.73 -13.73
CA LYS A 642 0.16 1.16 -14.76
C LYS A 642 0.33 2.67 -14.83
N LEU A 643 -0.45 3.44 -14.07
CA LEU A 643 -0.41 4.90 -14.15
C LEU A 643 0.91 5.49 -13.68
N GLY A 644 1.66 4.79 -12.82
CA GLY A 644 2.95 5.29 -12.34
C GLY A 644 3.98 5.52 -13.44
N THR A 645 4.19 4.53 -14.32
CA THR A 645 5.11 4.67 -15.46
C THR A 645 4.59 5.70 -16.45
N ILE A 646 3.28 5.69 -16.71
CA ILE A 646 2.63 6.62 -17.64
C ILE A 646 2.75 8.07 -17.15
N PHE A 647 2.61 8.33 -15.85
CA PHE A 647 2.76 9.67 -15.28
C PHE A 647 4.19 10.17 -15.45
N TYR A 648 5.18 9.32 -15.22
CA TYR A 648 6.58 9.67 -15.43
C TYR A 648 6.86 9.98 -16.92
N GLU A 649 6.51 9.07 -17.83
CA GLU A 649 6.69 9.24 -19.28
C GLU A 649 5.96 10.47 -19.82
N SER A 650 4.75 10.75 -19.32
CA SER A 650 3.96 11.91 -19.73
C SER A 650 4.56 13.22 -19.26
N ALA A 651 5.11 13.26 -18.04
CA ALA A 651 5.79 14.44 -17.51
C ALA A 651 7.07 14.74 -18.31
N GLU A 652 7.85 13.71 -18.65
CA GLU A 652 9.06 13.87 -19.49
C GLU A 652 8.73 14.29 -20.92
N ALA A 653 7.76 13.64 -21.56
CA ALA A 653 7.36 13.94 -22.94
C ALA A 653 6.83 15.37 -23.11
N THR A 654 6.08 15.86 -22.12
CA THR A 654 5.52 17.22 -22.12
C THR A 654 6.46 18.27 -21.51
N ARG A 655 7.60 17.84 -20.93
CA ARG A 655 8.52 18.67 -20.13
C ARG A 655 7.79 19.47 -19.05
N ALA A 656 6.75 18.87 -18.46
CA ALA A 656 5.97 19.50 -17.41
C ALA A 656 6.83 19.65 -16.15
N ARG A 657 6.65 20.75 -15.41
CA ARG A 657 7.26 20.91 -14.09
C ARG A 657 6.54 19.99 -13.11
N SER A 658 7.14 18.82 -12.88
CA SER A 658 6.62 17.78 -11.99
C SER A 658 7.53 17.53 -10.79
N LYS A 659 6.94 17.02 -9.71
CA LYS A 659 7.67 16.40 -8.59
C LYS A 659 7.16 14.99 -8.37
N HIS A 660 8.09 14.04 -8.34
CA HIS A 660 7.86 12.62 -8.10
C HIS A 660 8.52 12.23 -6.76
N ASP A 661 8.05 12.81 -5.66
CA ASP A 661 8.69 12.63 -4.34
C ASP A 661 8.18 11.40 -3.58
N TRP A 662 6.95 10.94 -3.84
CA TRP A 662 6.34 9.85 -3.09
C TRP A 662 6.75 8.47 -3.60
N PHE A 663 6.77 7.49 -2.70
CA PHE A 663 7.04 6.09 -3.07
C PHE A 663 5.94 5.47 -3.93
N ASP A 664 4.69 5.92 -3.78
CA ASP A 664 3.62 5.57 -4.71
C ASP A 664 3.81 6.33 -6.02
N THR A 665 4.29 5.63 -7.04
CA THR A 665 4.60 6.20 -8.36
C THR A 665 3.37 6.73 -9.08
N ALA A 666 2.17 6.32 -8.67
CA ALA A 666 0.92 6.83 -9.22
C ALA A 666 0.47 8.15 -8.58
N ILE A 667 1.36 8.81 -7.82
CA ILE A 667 1.15 10.13 -7.23
C ILE A 667 2.22 11.08 -7.76
N VAL A 668 1.79 12.24 -8.29
CA VAL A 668 2.68 13.26 -8.83
C VAL A 668 2.14 14.65 -8.52
N GLU A 669 3.03 15.60 -8.25
CA GLU A 669 2.68 17.02 -8.13
C GLU A 669 3.06 17.74 -9.43
N ILE A 670 2.11 18.44 -10.06
CA ILE A 670 2.29 19.13 -11.34
C ILE A 670 2.01 20.62 -11.18
N HIS A 671 2.81 21.49 -11.81
CA HIS A 671 2.54 22.92 -11.82
C HIS A 671 1.22 23.27 -12.56
N GLY A 672 0.47 24.26 -12.07
CA GLY A 672 -0.85 24.61 -12.58
C GLY A 672 -0.93 24.88 -14.08
N ASP A 673 0.04 25.60 -14.64
CA ASP A 673 0.10 25.92 -16.08
C ASP A 673 0.31 24.68 -16.96
N ASP A 674 1.05 23.69 -16.46
CA ASP A 674 1.49 22.52 -17.23
C ASP A 674 0.48 21.37 -17.11
N PHE A 675 -0.49 21.48 -16.18
CA PHE A 675 -1.46 20.43 -15.85
C PHE A 675 -2.27 19.95 -17.05
N GLN A 676 -2.75 20.86 -17.91
CA GLN A 676 -3.56 20.48 -19.06
C GLN A 676 -2.75 19.67 -20.09
N GLY A 677 -1.52 20.10 -20.38
CA GLY A 677 -0.61 19.38 -21.27
C GLY A 677 -0.23 18.02 -20.70
N PHE A 678 0.02 17.93 -19.39
CA PHE A 678 0.28 16.67 -18.71
C PHE A 678 -0.87 15.66 -18.87
N ILE A 679 -2.12 16.09 -18.67
CA ILE A 679 -3.30 15.21 -18.83
C ILE A 679 -3.47 14.72 -20.28
N GLU A 680 -3.15 15.56 -21.27
CA GLU A 680 -3.13 15.16 -22.68
C GLU A 680 -2.03 14.14 -22.96
N GLY A 681 -0.84 14.32 -22.37
CA GLY A 681 0.25 13.33 -22.40
C GLY A 681 -0.17 11.98 -21.80
N VAL A 682 -0.83 11.99 -20.64
CA VAL A 682 -1.35 10.77 -20.00
C VAL A 682 -2.36 10.05 -20.90
N GLN A 683 -3.20 10.80 -21.61
CA GLN A 683 -4.14 10.22 -22.56
C GLN A 683 -3.41 9.55 -23.75
N ALA A 684 -2.33 10.15 -24.25
CA ALA A 684 -1.50 9.55 -25.30
C ALA A 684 -0.78 8.29 -24.81
N GLY A 685 -0.12 8.34 -23.64
CA GLY A 685 0.61 7.20 -23.07
C GLY A 685 -0.29 6.01 -22.73
N LEU A 686 -1.55 6.25 -22.29
CA LEU A 686 -2.53 5.19 -22.13
C LEU A 686 -2.98 4.59 -23.47
N ALA A 687 -3.00 5.37 -24.55
CA ALA A 687 -3.39 4.90 -25.88
C ALA A 687 -2.32 3.98 -26.48
N GLU A 688 -1.05 4.34 -26.33
CA GLU A 688 0.10 3.57 -26.83
C GLU A 688 0.24 2.22 -26.12
N ASN A 689 -0.02 2.19 -24.81
CA ASN A 689 0.04 0.98 -23.99
C ASN A 689 -1.18 0.04 -24.15
N ASN A 690 -2.02 0.25 -25.17
CA ASN A 690 -3.21 -0.55 -25.50
C ASN A 690 -4.10 -0.83 -24.28
N TYR A 691 -4.46 0.21 -23.52
CA TYR A 691 -5.48 0.08 -22.48
C TYR A 691 -6.87 -0.18 -23.06
#